data_AF-A0A1Z4IJB3-F1
#
_entry.id   AF-A0A1Z4IJB3-F1
#
_cell.length_a   1.000
_cell.length_b   1.000
_cell.length_c   1.000
_cell.angle_alpha   90.00
_cell.angle_beta   90.00
_cell.angle_gamma   90.00
#
_symmetry.space_group_name_H-M   'P 1'
#
loop_
_entity.id
_entity.type
_entity.pdbx_description
1 polymer ?
#
loop_
_entity_poly.entity_id
_entity_poly.type
_entity_poly.pdbx_seq_one_letter_code
_entity_poly.pdbx_strand_id
1 'polypeptide(L)'
;MSNNQYPTVGIGDQLLLKEIEYPNNLTAAEYHELAVGSAIHPSLIERNFQHIEGEAIYEYLFISPDIPRKNAGRVTDGFLKAYLHLLAGGMWISGLDPQRKWQPMEWGRFKPSNPRIDWEKGKPVKYESPPKIANRVTYFDVPDCIWGLVAKRHNIKRYHSSLSRRLQDKLRALIFWEWVIANPQIPIILCEGEKKAACLLSLGFVAIALPGIWNGRVGRRDFDERLHPDLLPLAQPGRKFQILFDYETKAKTRWSVYQATVRTGKAIEAAGCVCEVVQLPGPEKGVDDFVVARGEDANALITAIANDALSLKDYQQSFLIKHRGLRKYKADLIVNERYLTQALVVEDELADAQQPPPVEIIVGIEPQEDDLQQLLLELFPQTPQTKPQILPPSHTPTQTETKTNAPVGKKRRLLLPKSGLVGIKSGMGTGKTELMAWWREIHPTQRFLNNGHRVNLLKNLSGRLKTLMYSEVGHVGMAKAIALSITIDSLYKLNTEALTYGCIFIDEACQYLTHLLLSKTCKEHRAIILETLHHIVYNAPLVIIADAHLDDVTIDFFRAMRPPTEQPYIIENQWQNGDRTVYWYEGDNSSALVAKISAAVMTGQKVMVVSDSKRFIKKLEKSLLTLQTVVESDASPGVDINPISNSPPPQRRSNLRVWSIHSDNSGSEENVAFIKDITNAIKNIDILLTSPSLGTGVDISQYHFDAVFGVFHGVSQTATECAQQLWRYRPKVPLHVWVAPKPPFGYLDTNPTKIKERLLQTNEITAFLLRIDRETGKRGAEKDWALEAYCLIKSARHQSINNLRADLRELLKHMGNQIVPVGDELDAPSWELLKTAADALDSAHHHAVARANNISKSEYRTRQTKDYLSPEEIYECEKFRIHDSYGMEVTPELVEQDNGGRLVGAIASLEAILSPPDSTIDDNGKQYPIPPDFVTNKDRAERDKLPFCMDWGNYSARWLARFNLGLHHILTRLVAGEEIKADDAQLLNMSAIAVDCAVHIKTILGFTVPPSPKPIWLLGILLDQLGLKLTYRKQGPRGQQVKLFSLSKKELEFALQVIAHRQAKRAENQAQYQTTYGGAVVFTPPINGIGNSPYEEGATTAEGQRGRGAEGQESFSPAPLHPCILASFPDRTTVLHCVEMLRSSIVKGLEAVKGILRRWGTDLRWLVVLEWEKVSEAEVRSLETAEPEFYSLLSEDVLPIEEC
;
A
#
# COMPACT_ATOMS: atom_id res chain seq x y z
N MET A 1 27.79 -10.61 -21.87
CA MET A 1 28.81 -11.66 -22.09
C MET A 1 28.18 -12.99 -21.73
N SER A 2 27.98 -13.86 -22.72
CA SER A 2 27.33 -15.16 -22.61
C SER A 2 28.35 -16.24 -22.26
N ASN A 3 28.18 -16.95 -21.16
CA ASN A 3 28.87 -18.23 -20.90
C ASN A 3 27.84 -19.23 -20.40
N ASN A 4 27.23 -19.94 -21.35
CA ASN A 4 26.49 -21.17 -21.12
C ASN A 4 27.29 -22.26 -21.85
N GLN A 5 28.03 -23.07 -21.10
CA GLN A 5 28.59 -24.33 -21.60
C GLN A 5 28.39 -25.39 -20.51
N TYR A 6 27.30 -26.15 -20.63
CA TYR A 6 27.24 -27.51 -20.12
C TYR A 6 27.68 -28.44 -21.26
N PRO A 7 28.67 -29.32 -21.08
CA PRO A 7 29.04 -30.29 -22.10
C PRO A 7 28.08 -31.48 -22.09
N THR A 8 27.55 -31.79 -23.27
CA THR A 8 26.86 -33.05 -23.60
C THR A 8 27.85 -34.21 -23.62
N VAL A 9 27.46 -35.31 -22.97
CA VAL A 9 28.22 -36.57 -22.86
C VAL A 9 28.19 -37.34 -24.18
N GLY A 10 29.35 -37.84 -24.60
CA GLY A 10 29.54 -38.72 -25.76
C GLY A 10 30.88 -39.47 -25.70
N ILE A 11 30.87 -40.57 -24.95
CA ILE A 11 31.69 -41.80 -25.01
C ILE A 11 33.13 -41.71 -25.54
N GLY A 12 34.07 -41.97 -24.63
CA GLY A 12 35.44 -42.39 -24.92
C GLY A 12 36.16 -42.73 -23.62
N ASP A 13 36.06 -44.00 -23.19
CA ASP A 13 36.84 -44.58 -22.10
C ASP A 13 38.34 -44.30 -22.30
N GLN A 14 38.89 -43.36 -21.52
CA GLN A 14 40.27 -43.28 -21.03
C GLN A 14 40.56 -41.83 -20.59
N LEU A 15 40.12 -41.46 -19.39
CA LEU A 15 40.75 -40.41 -18.59
C LEU A 15 40.43 -40.70 -17.12
N LEU A 16 41.47 -41.12 -16.41
CA LEU A 16 41.54 -41.44 -15.00
C LEU A 16 40.76 -40.43 -14.13
N LEU A 17 40.00 -40.97 -13.16
CA LEU A 17 39.38 -40.27 -12.05
C LEU A 17 40.34 -39.22 -11.44
N LYS A 18 40.21 -37.95 -11.83
CA LYS A 18 40.62 -36.86 -10.96
C LYS A 18 39.55 -36.77 -9.88
N GLU A 19 39.87 -37.21 -8.67
CA GLU A 19 39.07 -36.88 -7.50
C GLU A 19 38.84 -35.37 -7.50
N ILE A 20 37.57 -34.96 -7.49
CA ILE A 20 37.21 -33.54 -7.41
C ILE A 20 37.51 -33.12 -5.98
N GLU A 21 38.64 -32.46 -5.76
CA GLU A 21 38.96 -31.84 -4.48
C GLU A 21 38.09 -30.60 -4.27
N TYR A 22 37.31 -30.58 -3.20
CA TYR A 22 36.52 -29.44 -2.76
C TYR A 22 37.35 -28.59 -1.77
N PRO A 23 37.12 -27.26 -1.71
CA PRO A 23 37.91 -26.38 -0.83
C PRO A 23 37.72 -26.75 0.65
N ASN A 24 38.75 -26.50 1.46
CA ASN A 24 38.74 -26.65 2.92
C ASN A 24 38.25 -28.02 3.43
N ASN A 25 38.62 -29.09 2.71
CA ASN A 25 38.24 -30.48 2.98
C ASN A 25 36.72 -30.73 3.00
N LEU A 26 35.91 -29.81 2.45
CA LEU A 26 34.46 -29.97 2.41
C LEU A 26 34.08 -31.26 1.67
N THR A 27 33.08 -31.96 2.18
CA THR A 27 32.50 -33.09 1.44
C THR A 27 31.68 -32.56 0.26
N ALA A 28 31.48 -33.41 -0.76
CA ALA A 28 30.64 -33.06 -1.91
C ALA A 28 29.22 -32.63 -1.47
N ALA A 29 28.67 -33.29 -0.44
CA ALA A 29 27.35 -32.98 0.11
C ALA A 29 27.32 -31.62 0.81
N GLU A 30 28.33 -31.28 1.61
CA GLU A 30 28.43 -29.99 2.29
C GLU A 30 28.63 -28.85 1.31
N TYR A 31 29.53 -29.00 0.34
CA TYR A 31 29.75 -27.99 -0.70
C TYR A 31 28.47 -27.77 -1.52
N HIS A 32 27.77 -28.84 -1.88
CA HIS A 32 26.48 -28.74 -2.57
C HIS A 32 25.42 -28.05 -1.70
N GLU A 33 25.35 -28.37 -0.40
CA GLU A 33 24.43 -27.70 0.53
C GLU A 33 24.66 -26.19 0.58
N LEU A 34 25.92 -25.74 0.61
CA LEU A 34 26.28 -24.33 0.68
C LEU A 34 26.08 -23.62 -0.67
N ALA A 35 26.68 -24.13 -1.74
CA ALA A 35 26.71 -23.47 -3.04
C ALA A 35 25.36 -23.55 -3.77
N VAL A 36 24.70 -24.71 -3.73
CA VAL A 36 23.44 -24.96 -4.47
C VAL A 36 22.25 -24.83 -3.53
N GLY A 37 22.28 -25.50 -2.38
CA GLY A 37 21.18 -25.52 -1.42
C GLY A 37 20.99 -24.20 -0.63
N SER A 38 21.96 -23.28 -0.66
CA SER A 38 21.87 -21.98 0.01
C SER A 38 22.37 -20.81 -0.83
N ALA A 39 22.66 -21.05 -2.13
CA ALA A 39 23.09 -20.04 -3.09
C ALA A 39 24.28 -19.18 -2.63
N ILE A 40 25.24 -19.78 -1.90
CA ILE A 40 26.43 -19.08 -1.40
C ILE A 40 27.51 -19.05 -2.48
N HIS A 41 28.12 -17.88 -2.70
CA HIS A 41 29.17 -17.68 -3.67
C HIS A 41 30.42 -18.52 -3.32
N PRO A 42 31.01 -19.27 -4.27
CA PRO A 42 32.15 -20.17 -4.03
C PRO A 42 33.33 -19.54 -3.27
N SER A 43 33.75 -18.33 -3.66
CA SER A 43 34.86 -17.63 -2.98
C SER A 43 34.58 -17.25 -1.51
N LEU A 44 33.31 -17.17 -1.10
CA LEU A 44 32.94 -16.94 0.30
C LEU A 44 32.99 -18.26 1.08
N ILE A 45 32.61 -19.38 0.44
CA ILE A 45 32.72 -20.73 0.98
C ILE A 45 34.18 -21.04 1.31
N GLU A 46 35.07 -20.84 0.33
CA GLU A 46 36.51 -21.09 0.42
C GLU A 46 37.20 -20.31 1.56
N ARG A 47 36.66 -19.16 1.97
CA ARG A 47 37.27 -18.36 3.05
C ARG A 47 36.76 -18.68 4.46
N ASN A 48 35.58 -19.29 4.59
CA ASN A 48 34.85 -19.27 5.87
C ASN A 48 34.25 -20.61 6.32
N PHE A 49 34.20 -21.62 5.45
CA PHE A 49 33.59 -22.91 5.74
C PHE A 49 34.64 -24.01 5.60
N GLN A 50 34.76 -24.86 6.61
CA GLN A 50 35.73 -25.95 6.66
C GLN A 50 35.10 -27.22 7.20
N HIS A 51 35.44 -28.37 6.63
CA HIS A 51 35.08 -29.65 7.23
C HIS A 51 36.10 -30.04 8.30
N ILE A 52 35.61 -30.48 9.46
CA ILE A 52 36.42 -31.00 10.55
C ILE A 52 35.80 -32.28 11.06
N GLU A 53 36.61 -33.31 11.26
CA GLU A 53 36.21 -34.62 11.80
C GLU A 53 37.19 -35.12 12.86
N GLY A 54 36.80 -36.16 13.60
CA GLY A 54 37.63 -36.74 14.65
C GLY A 54 37.87 -35.80 15.84
N GLU A 55 38.94 -36.06 16.60
CA GLU A 55 39.21 -35.36 17.87
C GLU A 55 39.58 -33.89 17.69
N ALA A 56 39.99 -33.47 16.48
CA ALA A 56 40.32 -32.08 16.17
C ALA A 56 39.15 -31.12 16.48
N ILE A 57 37.90 -31.58 16.39
CA ILE A 57 36.71 -30.77 16.71
C ILE A 57 36.75 -30.23 18.14
N TYR A 58 37.33 -30.98 19.08
CA TYR A 58 37.43 -30.55 20.47
C TYR A 58 38.37 -29.35 20.64
N GLU A 59 39.38 -29.19 19.80
CA GLU A 59 40.28 -28.01 19.83
C GLU A 59 39.53 -26.73 19.43
N TYR A 60 38.60 -26.83 18.48
CA TYR A 60 37.78 -25.72 18.02
C TYR A 60 36.62 -25.41 18.98
N LEU A 61 35.97 -26.45 19.52
CA LEU A 61 34.77 -26.26 20.33
C LEU A 61 35.08 -26.05 21.81
N PHE A 62 36.10 -26.72 22.39
CA PHE A 62 36.38 -26.69 23.83
C PHE A 62 37.40 -25.62 24.24
N ILE A 63 37.21 -24.41 23.71
CA ILE A 63 38.04 -23.23 23.94
C ILE A 63 37.79 -22.57 25.32
N SER A 64 36.70 -22.91 26.03
CA SER A 64 36.41 -22.34 27.34
C SER A 64 37.29 -22.92 28.46
N PRO A 65 37.91 -22.08 29.31
CA PRO A 65 38.65 -22.55 30.47
C PRO A 65 37.74 -23.19 31.54
N ASP A 66 36.44 -22.88 31.51
CA ASP A 66 35.47 -23.39 32.50
C ASP A 66 35.03 -24.83 32.22
N ILE A 67 35.48 -25.45 31.13
CA ILE A 67 35.12 -26.83 30.79
C ILE A 67 35.71 -27.79 31.84
N PRO A 68 34.93 -28.78 32.34
CA PRO A 68 35.43 -29.70 33.36
C PRO A 68 36.62 -30.51 32.84
N ARG A 69 37.77 -30.39 33.49
CA ARG A 69 39.01 -31.10 33.16
C ARG A 69 39.51 -31.91 34.36
N LYS A 70 40.16 -33.04 34.10
CA LYS A 70 40.90 -33.85 35.07
C LYS A 70 42.20 -33.14 35.45
N ASN A 71 42.86 -33.56 36.53
CA ASN A 71 44.14 -32.98 37.00
C ASN A 71 45.24 -32.95 35.93
N ALA A 72 45.21 -33.87 34.96
CA ALA A 72 46.14 -33.92 33.83
C ALA A 72 45.75 -32.99 32.64
N GLY A 73 44.78 -32.08 32.80
CA GLY A 73 44.34 -31.12 31.78
C GLY A 73 43.33 -31.66 30.74
N ARG A 74 43.12 -32.98 30.67
CA ARG A 74 42.16 -33.62 29.77
C ARG A 74 40.71 -33.35 30.20
N VAL A 75 39.81 -33.08 29.25
CA VAL A 75 38.35 -32.95 29.49
C VAL A 75 37.78 -34.22 30.11
N THR A 76 36.81 -34.09 31.03
CA THR A 76 36.23 -35.26 31.72
C THR A 76 35.49 -36.21 30.77
N ASP A 77 35.52 -37.50 31.07
CA ASP A 77 34.93 -38.53 30.20
C ASP A 77 33.41 -38.35 30.04
N GLY A 78 32.73 -37.90 31.10
CA GLY A 78 31.30 -37.59 31.06
C GLY A 78 30.97 -36.44 30.09
N PHE A 79 31.81 -35.41 30.05
CA PHE A 79 31.64 -34.28 29.14
C PHE A 79 31.95 -34.69 27.68
N LEU A 80 33.02 -35.45 27.45
CA LEU A 80 33.35 -36.01 26.14
C LEU A 80 32.22 -36.90 25.60
N LYS A 81 31.62 -37.74 26.44
CA LYS A 81 30.51 -38.62 26.04
C LYS A 81 29.29 -37.84 25.52
N ALA A 82 28.99 -36.67 26.08
CA ALA A 82 27.89 -35.82 25.61
C ALA A 82 28.11 -35.28 24.18
N TYR A 83 29.37 -35.10 23.78
CA TYR A 83 29.77 -34.56 22.48
C TYR A 83 30.39 -35.62 21.54
N LEU A 84 30.25 -36.92 21.86
CA LEU A 84 30.81 -38.02 21.05
C LEU A 84 30.26 -38.02 19.61
N HIS A 85 29.00 -37.60 19.44
CA HIS A 85 28.34 -37.48 18.14
C HIS A 85 29.06 -36.54 17.15
N LEU A 86 29.86 -35.60 17.66
CA LEU A 86 30.61 -34.67 16.82
C LEU A 86 31.73 -35.34 16.03
N LEU A 87 32.32 -36.42 16.54
CA LEU A 87 33.45 -37.11 15.91
C LEU A 87 33.13 -37.62 14.49
N ALA A 88 31.86 -37.80 14.16
CA ALA A 88 31.37 -38.16 12.83
C ALA A 88 31.56 -37.06 11.77
N GLY A 89 32.13 -35.91 12.15
CA GLY A 89 32.45 -34.82 11.25
C GLY A 89 31.31 -33.82 11.07
N GLY A 90 31.64 -32.73 10.38
CA GLY A 90 30.71 -31.66 10.03
C GLY A 90 31.41 -30.36 9.66
N MET A 91 30.61 -29.32 9.46
CA MET A 91 31.09 -28.00 9.02
C MET A 91 31.41 -27.10 10.21
N TRP A 92 32.65 -26.62 10.28
CA TRP A 92 33.06 -25.50 11.11
C TRP A 92 32.89 -24.18 10.38
N ILE A 93 32.33 -23.19 11.09
CA ILE A 93 32.07 -21.85 10.56
C ILE A 93 32.61 -20.84 11.57
N SER A 94 33.65 -20.09 11.17
CA SER A 94 34.24 -19.02 11.97
C SER A 94 34.34 -17.73 11.17
N GLY A 95 34.24 -16.60 11.86
CA GLY A 95 34.33 -15.27 11.28
C GLY A 95 35.56 -14.49 11.74
N LEU A 96 35.46 -13.16 11.63
CA LEU A 96 36.46 -12.18 12.08
C LEU A 96 36.01 -11.52 13.38
N ASP A 97 36.96 -11.20 14.27
CA ASP A 97 36.66 -10.60 15.57
C ASP A 97 36.63 -9.06 15.51
N PRO A 98 35.46 -8.42 15.66
CA PRO A 98 35.34 -6.96 15.59
C PRO A 98 36.04 -6.25 16.75
N GLN A 99 36.31 -6.95 17.87
CA GLN A 99 36.99 -6.41 19.05
C GLN A 99 38.52 -6.58 18.96
N ARG A 100 39.00 -7.49 18.09
CA ARG A 100 40.43 -7.80 17.92
C ARG A 100 40.94 -7.42 16.54
N LYS A 101 40.62 -6.20 16.10
CA LYS A 101 41.04 -5.63 14.79
C LYS A 101 40.77 -6.59 13.62
N TRP A 102 39.64 -7.30 13.67
CA TRP A 102 39.18 -8.21 12.61
C TRP A 102 40.14 -9.36 12.28
N GLN A 103 40.93 -9.81 13.27
CA GLN A 103 41.67 -11.07 13.16
C GLN A 103 40.69 -12.27 13.14
N PRO A 104 41.10 -13.44 12.63
CA PRO A 104 40.29 -14.65 12.70
C PRO A 104 39.80 -14.90 14.14
N MET A 105 38.49 -15.10 14.28
CA MET A 105 37.84 -15.31 15.57
C MET A 105 38.06 -16.76 16.03
N GLU A 106 38.53 -16.94 17.25
CA GLU A 106 38.67 -18.27 17.88
C GLU A 106 37.30 -18.93 18.10
N TRP A 107 36.28 -18.12 18.39
CA TRP A 107 34.90 -18.58 18.47
C TRP A 107 34.30 -18.81 17.07
N GLY A 108 33.60 -19.93 16.91
CA GLY A 108 32.81 -20.27 15.74
C GLY A 108 31.67 -21.22 16.10
N ARG A 109 30.97 -21.75 15.10
CA ARG A 109 29.91 -22.75 15.31
C ARG A 109 30.16 -23.97 14.46
N PHE A 110 29.82 -25.11 15.03
CA PHE A 110 29.91 -26.40 14.36
C PHE A 110 28.55 -26.91 13.98
N LYS A 111 28.37 -27.26 12.70
CA LYS A 111 27.19 -27.97 12.20
C LYS A 111 27.54 -29.45 12.02
N PRO A 112 27.15 -30.32 12.96
CA PRO A 112 27.47 -31.75 12.88
C PRO A 112 26.73 -32.42 11.71
N SER A 113 27.38 -33.39 11.07
CA SER A 113 26.74 -34.29 10.10
C SER A 113 25.60 -35.08 10.75
N ASN A 114 25.80 -35.49 12.01
CA ASN A 114 24.82 -36.23 12.81
C ASN A 114 24.41 -35.42 14.06
N PRO A 115 23.42 -34.52 13.97
CA PRO A 115 23.00 -33.70 15.10
C PRO A 115 22.37 -34.54 16.21
N ARG A 116 22.75 -34.29 17.46
CA ARG A 116 22.09 -34.90 18.62
C ARG A 116 20.69 -34.33 18.84
N ILE A 117 19.83 -35.08 19.51
CA ILE A 117 18.51 -34.62 19.95
C ILE A 117 18.64 -33.95 21.33
N ASP A 118 18.12 -32.73 21.44
CA ASP A 118 17.89 -32.07 22.72
C ASP A 118 16.78 -32.81 23.47
N TRP A 119 17.12 -33.40 24.62
CA TRP A 119 16.22 -34.27 25.39
C TRP A 119 15.09 -33.49 26.08
N GLU A 120 15.24 -32.19 26.33
CA GLU A 120 14.18 -31.34 26.88
C GLU A 120 13.20 -30.90 25.80
N LYS A 121 13.71 -30.60 24.59
CA LYS A 121 12.92 -30.01 23.50
C LYS A 121 12.48 -31.01 22.44
N GLY A 122 13.01 -32.23 22.47
CA GLY A 122 12.78 -33.29 21.47
C GLY A 122 13.17 -32.88 20.04
N LYS A 123 14.15 -31.97 19.88
CA LYS A 123 14.53 -31.39 18.58
C LYS A 123 16.02 -31.60 18.30
N PRO A 124 16.42 -31.80 17.03
CA PRO A 124 17.83 -31.88 16.66
C PRO A 124 18.54 -30.54 16.89
N VAL A 125 19.70 -30.58 17.55
CA VAL A 125 20.60 -29.44 17.72
C VAL A 125 21.39 -29.26 16.43
N LYS A 126 20.90 -28.39 15.55
CA LYS A 126 21.47 -28.18 14.21
C LYS A 126 22.87 -27.57 14.23
N TYR A 127 23.20 -26.80 15.26
CA TYR A 127 24.46 -26.08 15.41
C TYR A 127 24.88 -26.10 16.88
N GLU A 128 26.15 -26.41 17.12
CA GLU A 128 26.79 -26.39 18.43
C GLU A 128 27.71 -25.16 18.52
N SER A 129 27.60 -24.43 19.63
CA SER A 129 28.47 -23.32 19.98
C SER A 129 29.46 -23.78 21.06
N PRO A 130 30.66 -23.17 21.16
CA PRO A 130 31.60 -23.44 22.22
C PRO A 130 30.92 -23.41 23.60
N PRO A 131 30.91 -24.53 24.35
CA PRO A 131 30.21 -24.60 25.62
C PRO A 131 30.87 -23.68 26.65
N LYS A 132 30.05 -23.11 27.54
CA LYS A 132 30.47 -22.20 28.61
C LYS A 132 31.18 -20.93 28.13
N ILE A 133 30.91 -20.49 26.90
CA ILE A 133 31.25 -19.17 26.39
C ILE A 133 29.98 -18.48 25.91
N ALA A 134 29.91 -17.16 26.08
CA ALA A 134 28.82 -16.37 25.53
C ALA A 134 28.84 -16.43 24.00
N ASN A 135 27.67 -16.56 23.39
CA ASN A 135 27.54 -16.53 21.94
C ASN A 135 28.11 -15.23 21.36
N ARG A 136 28.86 -15.33 20.26
CA ARG A 136 29.38 -14.19 19.48
C ARG A 136 28.63 -14.07 18.17
N VAL A 137 28.72 -12.94 17.47
CA VAL A 137 28.13 -12.78 16.13
C VAL A 137 29.17 -13.07 15.05
N THR A 138 28.73 -13.57 13.89
CA THR A 138 29.64 -14.01 12.83
C THR A 138 29.80 -12.93 11.76
N TYR A 139 31.04 -12.44 11.62
CA TYR A 139 31.49 -11.56 10.54
C TYR A 139 32.31 -12.37 9.53
N PHE A 140 31.83 -12.57 8.32
CA PHE A 140 32.58 -13.33 7.32
C PHE A 140 33.81 -12.55 6.81
N ASP A 141 34.88 -13.28 6.45
CA ASP A 141 35.94 -12.78 5.58
C ASP A 141 35.41 -12.69 4.14
N VAL A 142 35.09 -11.46 3.71
CA VAL A 142 34.43 -11.19 2.44
C VAL A 142 35.46 -11.02 1.31
N PRO A 143 35.40 -11.85 0.25
CA PRO A 143 36.32 -11.74 -0.88
C PRO A 143 36.08 -10.49 -1.74
N ASP A 144 37.13 -10.08 -2.45
CA ASP A 144 37.13 -8.86 -3.27
C ASP A 144 36.01 -8.80 -4.32
N CYS A 145 35.62 -9.95 -4.90
CA CYS A 145 34.54 -10.03 -5.87
C CYS A 145 33.19 -9.61 -5.24
N ILE A 146 32.90 -10.08 -4.03
CA ILE A 146 31.68 -9.74 -3.29
C ILE A 146 31.74 -8.31 -2.79
N TRP A 147 32.89 -7.86 -2.28
CA TRP A 147 33.07 -6.46 -1.91
C TRP A 147 32.81 -5.52 -3.10
N GLY A 148 33.28 -5.87 -4.30
CA GLY A 148 32.96 -5.13 -5.53
C GLY A 148 31.45 -5.06 -5.82
N LEU A 149 30.72 -6.16 -5.58
CA LEU A 149 29.25 -6.18 -5.72
C LEU A 149 28.56 -5.26 -4.70
N VAL A 150 29.00 -5.28 -3.43
CA VAL A 150 28.47 -4.40 -2.38
C VAL A 150 28.71 -2.93 -2.73
N ALA A 151 29.93 -2.57 -3.14
CA ALA A 151 30.28 -1.21 -3.53
C ALA A 151 29.42 -0.71 -4.70
N LYS A 152 29.22 -1.55 -5.72
CA LYS A 152 28.35 -1.25 -6.86
C LYS A 152 26.89 -1.05 -6.42
N ARG A 153 26.35 -1.93 -5.57
CA ARG A 153 24.97 -1.85 -5.08
C ARG A 153 24.67 -0.52 -4.40
N HIS A 154 25.59 -0.04 -3.56
CA HIS A 154 25.39 1.17 -2.78
C HIS A 154 25.93 2.43 -3.46
N ASN A 155 26.38 2.32 -4.72
CA ASN A 155 26.99 3.40 -5.49
C ASN A 155 28.14 4.11 -4.75
N ILE A 156 28.98 3.32 -4.07
CA ILE A 156 30.16 3.81 -3.34
C ILE A 156 31.38 3.46 -4.16
N LYS A 157 32.15 4.48 -4.56
CA LYS A 157 33.37 4.28 -5.35
C LYS A 157 34.37 3.46 -4.55
N ARG A 158 34.69 2.27 -5.06
CA ARG A 158 35.88 1.52 -4.68
C ARG A 158 36.98 1.91 -5.67
N TYR A 159 37.91 2.76 -5.24
CA TYR A 159 38.99 3.20 -6.12
C TYR A 159 39.91 2.01 -6.44
N HIS A 160 39.88 1.54 -7.69
CA HIS A 160 40.63 0.38 -8.17
C HIS A 160 41.85 0.75 -9.03
N SER A 161 42.28 2.01 -9.05
CA SER A 161 43.49 2.35 -9.83
C SER A 161 44.70 1.66 -9.20
N SER A 162 45.61 1.13 -10.02
CA SER A 162 46.82 0.47 -9.52
C SER A 162 47.65 1.40 -8.62
N LEU A 163 47.53 2.71 -8.80
CA LEU A 163 48.13 3.73 -7.95
C LEU A 163 47.41 3.88 -6.60
N SER A 164 46.07 3.91 -6.59
CA SER A 164 45.30 3.98 -5.34
C SER A 164 45.45 2.72 -4.50
N ARG A 165 45.46 1.52 -5.10
CA ARG A 165 45.79 0.26 -4.41
C ARG A 165 47.21 0.29 -3.81
N ARG A 166 48.21 0.73 -4.57
CA ARG A 166 49.61 0.86 -4.10
C ARG A 166 49.78 1.91 -2.99
N LEU A 167 49.03 3.01 -3.02
CA LEU A 167 49.05 4.04 -1.97
C LEU A 167 48.32 3.58 -0.71
N GLN A 168 47.19 2.89 -0.88
CA GLN A 168 46.40 2.34 0.23
C GLN A 168 47.14 1.19 0.93
N ASP A 169 47.78 0.28 0.17
CA ASP A 169 48.63 -0.79 0.69
C ASP A 169 49.90 -0.25 1.38
N LYS A 170 50.42 0.92 0.95
CA LYS A 170 51.56 1.58 1.60
C LYS A 170 51.21 2.28 2.91
N LEU A 171 49.95 2.70 3.11
CA LEU A 171 49.54 3.53 4.25
C LEU A 171 48.70 2.75 5.29
N ARG A 172 47.73 1.93 4.86
CA ARG A 172 46.96 0.94 5.66
C ARG A 172 45.96 0.20 4.75
N ALA A 173 46.15 -1.11 4.54
CA ALA A 173 45.18 -1.93 3.81
C ALA A 173 43.88 -2.06 4.63
N LEU A 174 42.82 -1.34 4.22
CA LEU A 174 41.49 -1.50 4.82
C LEU A 174 40.90 -2.84 4.38
N ILE A 175 40.40 -3.61 5.33
CA ILE A 175 39.61 -4.81 5.04
C ILE A 175 38.12 -4.44 4.89
N PHE A 176 37.31 -5.38 4.39
CA PHE A 176 35.89 -5.15 4.09
C PHE A 176 35.11 -4.48 5.24
N TRP A 177 35.20 -4.99 6.46
CA TRP A 177 34.43 -4.45 7.59
C TRP A 177 34.91 -3.08 8.07
N GLU A 178 36.20 -2.77 7.97
CA GLU A 178 36.70 -1.40 8.21
C GLU A 178 36.15 -0.42 7.17
N TRP A 179 36.06 -0.86 5.90
CA TRP A 179 35.42 -0.06 4.85
C TRP A 179 33.91 0.12 5.09
N VAL A 180 33.22 -0.90 5.59
CA VAL A 180 31.81 -0.81 5.99
C VAL A 180 31.62 0.17 7.17
N ILE A 181 32.55 0.24 8.13
CA ILE A 181 32.55 1.25 9.20
C ILE A 181 32.73 2.66 8.62
N ALA A 182 33.65 2.83 7.66
CA ALA A 182 33.90 4.12 7.02
C ALA A 182 32.72 4.63 6.16
N ASN A 183 31.74 3.76 5.87
CA ASN A 183 30.58 4.08 5.04
C ASN A 183 29.26 3.79 5.78
N PRO A 184 28.88 4.64 6.77
CA PRO A 184 27.67 4.47 7.57
C PRO A 184 26.36 4.49 6.75
N GLN A 185 26.38 5.03 5.52
CA GLN A 185 25.25 5.01 4.60
C GLN A 185 24.88 3.60 4.11
N ILE A 186 25.76 2.60 4.30
CA ILE A 186 25.47 1.21 3.95
C ILE A 186 24.62 0.56 5.04
N PRO A 187 23.38 0.13 4.74
CA PRO A 187 22.54 -0.59 5.69
C PRO A 187 23.12 -1.97 6.01
N ILE A 188 22.94 -2.40 7.26
CA ILE A 188 23.40 -3.71 7.75
C ILE A 188 22.19 -4.60 7.98
N ILE A 189 22.17 -5.78 7.37
CA ILE A 189 21.12 -6.79 7.59
C ILE A 189 21.55 -7.77 8.70
N LEU A 190 20.73 -7.93 9.72
CA LEU A 190 20.91 -8.94 10.77
C LEU A 190 20.03 -10.16 10.46
N CYS A 191 20.66 -11.33 10.32
CA CYS A 191 19.97 -12.58 10.02
C CYS A 191 20.21 -13.65 11.07
N GLU A 192 19.24 -14.57 11.20
CA GLU A 192 19.42 -15.77 12.02
C GLU A 192 20.20 -16.85 11.27
N GLY A 193 21.46 -17.06 11.65
CA GLY A 193 22.31 -18.13 11.15
C GLY A 193 23.22 -17.74 9.98
N GLU A 194 24.29 -18.51 9.85
CA GLU A 194 25.48 -18.21 9.05
C GLU A 194 25.20 -18.33 7.54
N LYS A 195 24.49 -19.37 7.12
CA LYS A 195 24.15 -19.59 5.71
C LYS A 195 23.31 -18.45 5.11
N LYS A 196 22.40 -17.88 5.92
CA LYS A 196 21.52 -16.78 5.51
C LYS A 196 22.30 -15.50 5.27
N ALA A 197 23.20 -15.14 6.19
CA ALA A 197 24.07 -13.98 6.02
C ALA A 197 25.04 -14.19 4.84
N ALA A 198 25.60 -15.40 4.67
CA ALA A 198 26.47 -15.72 3.54
C ALA A 198 25.74 -15.63 2.18
N CYS A 199 24.49 -16.09 2.12
CA CYS A 199 23.62 -15.96 0.95
C CYS A 199 23.39 -14.49 0.58
N LEU A 200 23.05 -13.64 1.57
CA LEU A 200 22.84 -12.20 1.36
C LEU A 200 24.11 -11.46 0.92
N LEU A 201 25.26 -11.78 1.53
CA LEU A 201 26.56 -11.27 1.09
C LEU A 201 26.84 -11.65 -0.37
N SER A 202 26.51 -12.88 -0.76
CA SER A 202 26.66 -13.37 -2.14
C SER A 202 25.82 -12.58 -3.16
N LEU A 203 24.71 -11.98 -2.70
CA LEU A 203 23.87 -11.06 -3.49
C LEU A 203 24.31 -9.59 -3.38
N GLY A 204 25.38 -9.29 -2.63
CA GLY A 204 25.93 -7.95 -2.45
C GLY A 204 25.25 -7.12 -1.37
N PHE A 205 24.51 -7.73 -0.43
CA PHE A 205 24.00 -7.05 0.76
C PHE A 205 24.98 -7.22 1.92
N VAL A 206 25.21 -6.19 2.72
CA VAL A 206 26.00 -6.33 3.96
C VAL A 206 25.15 -7.03 5.00
N ALA A 207 25.52 -8.26 5.38
CA ALA A 207 24.78 -9.06 6.34
C ALA A 207 25.68 -9.64 7.43
N ILE A 208 25.16 -9.69 8.66
CA ILE A 208 25.80 -10.27 9.85
C ILE A 208 24.94 -11.41 10.37
N ALA A 209 25.57 -12.54 10.69
CA ALA A 209 24.86 -13.70 11.23
C ALA A 209 24.81 -13.65 12.76
N LEU A 210 23.60 -13.79 13.30
CA LEU A 210 23.34 -13.98 14.72
C LEU A 210 23.17 -15.48 15.02
N PRO A 211 23.75 -16.01 16.11
CA PRO A 211 23.62 -17.41 16.50
C PRO A 211 22.26 -17.71 17.17
N GLY A 212 21.17 -17.31 16.53
CA GLY A 212 19.80 -17.36 17.03
C GLY A 212 19.21 -15.96 17.21
N ILE A 213 17.87 -15.85 17.07
CA ILE A 213 17.12 -14.58 17.08
C ILE A 213 17.33 -13.70 18.33
N TRP A 214 17.70 -14.29 19.47
CA TRP A 214 17.88 -13.58 20.74
C TRP A 214 19.28 -12.96 20.91
N ASN A 215 20.24 -13.29 20.04
CA ASN A 215 21.65 -12.90 20.19
C ASN A 215 22.02 -11.58 19.48
N GLY A 216 21.03 -10.78 19.09
CA GLY A 216 21.27 -9.39 18.65
C GLY A 216 21.53 -8.42 19.81
N ARG A 217 21.37 -8.88 21.06
CA ARG A 217 21.48 -8.07 22.28
C ARG A 217 21.91 -8.91 23.47
N VAL A 218 22.29 -8.25 24.55
CA VAL A 218 22.66 -8.86 25.84
C VAL A 218 21.89 -8.18 26.98
N GLY A 219 21.60 -8.91 28.04
CA GLY A 219 20.77 -8.44 29.18
C GLY A 219 19.65 -9.43 29.50
N ARG A 220 19.05 -9.33 30.70
CA ARG A 220 17.99 -10.26 31.16
C ARG A 220 16.62 -9.60 31.32
N ARG A 221 16.51 -8.27 31.37
CA ARG A 221 15.29 -7.48 31.63
C ARG A 221 15.24 -6.20 30.77
N ASP A 222 14.07 -5.60 30.64
CA ASP A 222 13.83 -4.45 29.75
C ASP A 222 14.66 -3.19 30.07
N PHE A 223 15.29 -3.13 31.25
CA PHE A 223 16.12 -2.00 31.69
C PHE A 223 17.64 -2.23 31.54
N ASP A 224 18.11 -3.47 31.38
CA ASP A 224 19.53 -3.80 31.19
C ASP A 224 19.85 -4.34 29.78
N GLU A 225 18.84 -4.47 28.91
CA GLU A 225 19.04 -4.86 27.51
C GLU A 225 19.81 -3.79 26.73
N ARG A 226 20.94 -4.21 26.16
CA ARG A 226 21.79 -3.38 25.30
C ARG A 226 22.19 -4.14 24.05
N LEU A 227 22.53 -3.40 22.99
CA LEU A 227 22.99 -3.99 21.74
C LEU A 227 24.17 -4.93 21.99
N HIS A 228 24.24 -6.04 21.26
CA HIS A 228 25.31 -7.02 21.44
C HIS A 228 26.68 -6.34 21.28
N PRO A 229 27.68 -6.58 22.16
CA PRO A 229 28.96 -5.88 22.12
C PRO A 229 29.66 -5.94 20.77
N ASP A 230 29.57 -7.09 20.09
CA ASP A 230 30.16 -7.26 18.75
C ASP A 230 29.52 -6.38 17.67
N LEU A 231 28.27 -5.93 17.84
CA LEU A 231 27.58 -5.06 16.89
C LEU A 231 27.90 -3.57 17.12
N LEU A 232 28.38 -3.19 18.30
CA LEU A 232 28.67 -1.79 18.67
C LEU A 232 29.68 -1.11 17.73
N PRO A 233 30.76 -1.75 17.24
CA PRO A 233 31.69 -1.12 16.31
C PRO A 233 31.06 -0.63 15.00
N LEU A 234 29.88 -1.14 14.64
CA LEU A 234 29.11 -0.71 13.47
C LEU A 234 27.95 0.22 13.82
N ALA A 235 27.62 0.40 15.11
CA ALA A 235 26.49 1.20 15.56
C ALA A 235 26.84 2.70 15.61
N GLN A 236 26.87 3.33 14.43
CA GLN A 236 27.09 4.78 14.28
C GLN A 236 25.74 5.53 14.28
N PRO A 237 25.66 6.76 14.84
CA PRO A 237 24.42 7.54 14.84
C PRO A 237 23.81 7.68 13.44
N GLY A 238 22.51 7.41 13.33
CA GLY A 238 21.78 7.45 12.06
C GLY A 238 22.02 6.27 11.12
N ARG A 239 22.95 5.35 11.42
CA ARG A 239 23.17 4.15 10.59
C ARG A 239 21.94 3.25 10.59
N LYS A 240 21.59 2.73 9.42
CA LYS A 240 20.44 1.83 9.24
C LYS A 240 20.81 0.37 9.50
N PHE A 241 20.07 -0.28 10.39
CA PHE A 241 20.05 -1.72 10.57
C PHE A 241 18.70 -2.29 10.14
N GLN A 242 18.74 -3.44 9.48
CA GLN A 242 17.57 -4.17 8.99
C GLN A 242 17.54 -5.56 9.60
N ILE A 243 16.50 -5.90 10.35
CA ILE A 243 16.35 -7.25 10.92
C ILE A 243 15.60 -8.13 9.91
N LEU A 244 16.19 -9.26 9.53
CA LEU A 244 15.62 -10.24 8.61
C LEU A 244 15.69 -11.64 9.23
N PHE A 245 14.64 -12.01 9.96
CA PHE A 245 14.47 -13.33 10.56
C PHE A 245 13.53 -14.23 9.74
N ASP A 246 13.54 -15.52 10.04
CA ASP A 246 12.82 -16.54 9.28
C ASP A 246 11.31 -16.29 9.25
N TYR A 247 10.70 -16.66 8.12
CA TYR A 247 9.25 -16.69 7.98
C TYR A 247 8.66 -17.81 8.85
N GLU A 248 7.65 -17.47 9.66
CA GLU A 248 7.03 -18.40 10.61
C GLU A 248 5.50 -18.28 10.65
N THR A 249 4.84 -19.43 10.58
CA THR A 249 3.39 -19.58 10.60
C THR A 249 2.88 -20.02 11.97
N LYS A 250 3.68 -20.75 12.76
CA LYS A 250 3.32 -21.25 14.09
C LYS A 250 3.25 -20.11 15.11
N ALA A 251 2.08 -19.89 15.70
CA ALA A 251 1.81 -18.75 16.59
C ALA A 251 2.84 -18.56 17.71
N LYS A 252 3.21 -19.63 18.44
CA LYS A 252 4.19 -19.58 19.53
C LYS A 252 5.57 -19.11 19.04
N THR A 253 6.07 -19.69 17.95
CA THR A 253 7.38 -19.33 17.40
C THR A 253 7.33 -17.93 16.79
N ARG A 254 6.25 -17.57 16.09
CA ARG A 254 6.03 -16.24 15.51
C ARG A 254 6.03 -15.15 16.59
N TRP A 255 5.43 -15.40 17.75
CA TRP A 255 5.50 -14.51 18.91
C TRP A 255 6.93 -14.36 19.44
N SER A 256 7.69 -15.46 19.53
CA SER A 256 9.10 -15.41 19.92
C SER A 256 9.95 -14.59 18.94
N VAL A 257 9.74 -14.75 17.63
CA VAL A 257 10.41 -13.97 16.59
C VAL A 257 10.06 -12.50 16.74
N TYR A 258 8.78 -12.17 16.90
CA TYR A 258 8.32 -10.80 17.12
C TYR A 258 8.99 -10.15 18.34
N GLN A 259 8.98 -10.82 19.49
CA GLN A 259 9.61 -10.32 20.71
C GLN A 259 11.11 -10.11 20.52
N ALA A 260 11.80 -11.07 19.91
CA ALA A 260 13.23 -10.96 19.63
C ALA A 260 13.54 -9.79 18.69
N THR A 261 12.79 -9.63 17.61
CA THR A 261 12.93 -8.51 16.65
C THR A 261 12.70 -7.18 17.33
N VAL A 262 11.60 -7.03 18.10
CA VAL A 262 11.25 -5.77 18.76
C VAL A 262 12.32 -5.36 19.76
N ARG A 263 12.76 -6.28 20.61
CA ARG A 263 13.74 -5.98 21.66
C ARG A 263 15.14 -5.72 21.08
N THR A 264 15.54 -6.47 20.06
CA THR A 264 16.78 -6.17 19.31
C THR A 264 16.68 -4.82 18.60
N GLY A 265 15.54 -4.49 17.99
CA GLY A 265 15.33 -3.20 17.34
C GLY A 265 15.39 -2.02 18.31
N LYS A 266 14.78 -2.13 19.50
CA LYS A 266 14.90 -1.11 20.55
C LYS A 266 16.35 -0.93 21.01
N ALA A 267 17.11 -2.01 21.13
CA ALA A 267 18.53 -1.94 21.49
C ALA A 267 19.38 -1.24 20.41
N ILE A 268 19.02 -1.42 19.12
CA ILE A 268 19.63 -0.70 17.99
C ILE A 268 19.28 0.80 18.06
N GLU A 269 18.01 1.14 18.28
CA GLU A 269 17.56 2.54 18.39
C GLU A 269 18.19 3.25 19.59
N ALA A 270 18.32 2.55 20.73
CA ALA A 270 19.00 3.07 21.92
C ALA A 270 20.51 3.32 21.69
N ALA A 271 21.13 2.66 20.72
CA ALA A 271 22.51 2.91 20.30
C ALA A 271 22.63 4.10 19.32
N GLY A 272 21.52 4.80 19.01
CA GLY A 272 21.49 5.94 18.10
C GLY A 272 21.32 5.57 16.62
N CYS A 273 21.07 4.30 16.30
CA CYS A 273 20.87 3.81 14.94
C CYS A 273 19.39 3.80 14.55
N VAL A 274 19.10 3.65 13.24
CA VAL A 274 17.73 3.45 12.73
C VAL A 274 17.48 1.96 12.55
N CYS A 275 16.38 1.44 13.11
CA CYS A 275 15.98 0.04 12.95
C CYS A 275 14.79 -0.12 12.00
N GLU A 276 14.95 -0.99 11.01
CA GLU A 276 13.87 -1.46 10.14
C GLU A 276 13.77 -3.00 10.20
N VAL A 277 12.64 -3.55 9.78
CA VAL A 277 12.35 -4.99 9.77
C VAL A 277 11.93 -5.42 8.38
N VAL A 278 12.69 -6.36 7.83
CA VAL A 278 12.44 -6.97 6.52
C VAL A 278 11.63 -8.25 6.75
N GLN A 279 10.49 -8.39 6.07
CA GLN A 279 9.64 -9.58 6.21
C GLN A 279 9.66 -10.41 4.93
N LEU A 280 10.06 -11.68 5.03
CA LEU A 280 9.94 -12.62 3.92
C LEU A 280 8.46 -12.91 3.63
N PRO A 281 8.05 -12.99 2.35
CA PRO A 281 6.64 -13.22 1.97
C PRO A 281 6.19 -14.67 2.16
N GLY A 282 7.13 -15.61 2.40
CA GLY A 282 6.87 -17.04 2.42
C GLY A 282 6.56 -17.63 1.03
N PRO A 283 6.30 -18.94 0.93
CA PRO A 283 6.23 -19.92 2.03
C PRO A 283 7.62 -20.40 2.52
N GLU A 284 8.69 -20.07 1.80
CA GLU A 284 10.06 -20.44 2.18
C GLU A 284 10.42 -19.81 3.54
N LYS A 285 11.07 -20.58 4.42
CA LYS A 285 11.35 -20.15 5.79
C LYS A 285 12.57 -19.25 5.88
N GLY A 286 13.72 -19.73 5.39
CA GLY A 286 14.96 -18.97 5.37
C GLY A 286 15.07 -18.10 4.12
N VAL A 287 15.84 -17.01 4.23
CA VAL A 287 16.17 -16.17 3.06
C VAL A 287 17.03 -16.94 2.05
N ASP A 288 17.86 -17.86 2.50
CA ASP A 288 18.63 -18.79 1.67
C ASP A 288 17.71 -19.71 0.85
N ASP A 289 16.71 -20.32 1.50
CA ASP A 289 15.69 -21.13 0.80
C ASP A 289 14.90 -20.28 -0.20
N PHE A 290 14.54 -19.06 0.18
CA PHE A 290 13.82 -18.12 -0.69
C PHE A 290 14.64 -17.77 -1.92
N VAL A 291 15.94 -17.49 -1.76
CA VAL A 291 16.83 -17.15 -2.89
C VAL A 291 16.96 -18.33 -3.85
N VAL A 292 17.14 -19.54 -3.33
CA VAL A 292 17.21 -20.76 -4.15
C VAL A 292 15.90 -20.97 -4.92
N ALA A 293 14.74 -20.81 -4.27
CA ALA A 293 13.44 -21.00 -4.90
C ALA A 293 13.13 -19.98 -6.01
N ARG A 294 13.68 -18.75 -5.92
CA ARG A 294 13.42 -17.67 -6.87
C ARG A 294 14.46 -17.56 -8.00
N GLY A 295 15.62 -18.20 -7.87
CA GLY A 295 16.65 -18.22 -8.90
C GLY A 295 17.08 -16.81 -9.34
N GLU A 296 17.04 -16.53 -10.64
CA GLU A 296 17.49 -15.25 -11.21
C GLU A 296 16.71 -14.02 -10.68
N ASP A 297 15.44 -14.19 -10.31
CA ASP A 297 14.60 -13.10 -9.80
C ASP A 297 14.88 -12.78 -8.32
N ALA A 298 15.60 -13.65 -7.60
CA ALA A 298 15.82 -13.55 -6.16
C ALA A 298 16.41 -12.19 -5.75
N ASN A 299 17.43 -11.72 -6.48
CA ASN A 299 18.10 -10.47 -6.16
C ASN A 299 17.16 -9.26 -6.27
N ALA A 300 16.31 -9.24 -7.30
CA ALA A 300 15.30 -8.20 -7.50
C ALA A 300 14.30 -8.17 -6.35
N LEU A 301 13.81 -9.36 -5.97
CA LEU A 301 12.80 -9.54 -4.94
C LEU A 301 13.34 -9.18 -3.55
N ILE A 302 14.53 -9.65 -3.17
CA ILE A 302 15.15 -9.29 -1.89
C ILE A 302 15.45 -7.79 -1.84
N THR A 303 15.90 -7.19 -2.95
CA THR A 303 16.08 -5.72 -3.02
C THR A 303 14.75 -5.00 -2.81
N ALA A 304 13.67 -5.47 -3.43
CA ALA A 304 12.34 -4.88 -3.27
C ALA A 304 11.84 -5.00 -1.82
N ILE A 305 12.00 -6.16 -1.19
CA ILE A 305 11.54 -6.39 0.19
C ILE A 305 12.42 -5.63 1.20
N ALA A 306 13.74 -5.56 1.00
CA ALA A 306 14.65 -4.77 1.82
C ALA A 306 14.35 -3.26 1.68
N ASN A 307 14.03 -2.79 0.47
CA ASN A 307 13.56 -1.43 0.24
C ASN A 307 12.14 -1.20 0.77
N ASP A 308 11.38 -2.26 1.05
CA ASP A 308 10.03 -2.22 1.65
C ASP A 308 10.02 -2.53 3.15
N ALA A 309 11.19 -2.65 3.78
CA ALA A 309 11.34 -2.87 5.22
C ALA A 309 10.47 -1.91 6.07
N LEU A 310 9.82 -2.46 7.09
CA LEU A 310 8.96 -1.70 8.00
C LEU A 310 9.81 -0.96 9.02
N SER A 311 9.43 0.24 9.45
CA SER A 311 10.02 0.81 10.66
C SER A 311 9.73 -0.08 11.86
N LEU A 312 10.48 0.04 12.95
CA LEU A 312 10.20 -0.75 14.15
C LEU A 312 8.76 -0.54 14.67
N LYS A 313 8.28 0.71 14.61
CA LYS A 313 6.90 1.09 14.94
C LYS A 313 5.90 0.43 13.99
N ASP A 314 6.13 0.46 12.68
CA ASP A 314 5.24 -0.15 11.69
C ASP A 314 5.23 -1.68 11.80
N TYR A 315 6.36 -2.31 12.13
CA TYR A 315 6.43 -3.76 12.38
C TYR A 315 5.69 -4.16 13.66
N GLN A 316 5.82 -3.35 14.73
CA GLN A 316 5.02 -3.52 15.93
C GLN A 316 3.54 -3.45 15.60
N GLN A 317 3.14 -2.44 14.84
CA GLN A 317 1.78 -2.28 14.36
C GLN A 317 1.37 -3.44 13.45
N SER A 318 2.19 -3.94 12.51
CA SER A 318 1.80 -5.01 11.59
C SER A 318 1.57 -6.35 12.29
N PHE A 319 2.40 -6.69 13.28
CA PHE A 319 2.16 -7.84 14.15
C PHE A 319 0.89 -7.64 14.97
N LEU A 320 0.70 -6.41 15.44
CA LEU A 320 -0.51 -5.91 16.06
C LEU A 320 -1.56 -5.44 15.04
N ILE A 321 -1.65 -5.93 13.80
CA ILE A 321 -2.79 -5.63 12.89
C ILE A 321 -3.64 -6.88 12.66
N LYS A 322 -3.17 -8.06 13.09
CA LYS A 322 -3.98 -9.30 13.02
C LYS A 322 -5.21 -9.32 13.93
N HIS A 323 -5.23 -8.61 15.05
CA HIS A 323 -6.51 -8.28 15.71
C HIS A 323 -7.19 -7.12 14.98
N ARG A 324 -8.37 -7.42 14.45
CA ARG A 324 -9.31 -6.46 13.90
C ARG A 324 -9.96 -5.66 15.03
N GLY A 325 -10.15 -4.36 14.80
CA GLY A 325 -10.88 -3.46 15.69
C GLY A 325 -10.01 -2.64 16.65
N LEU A 326 -10.66 -2.03 17.65
CA LEU A 326 -10.05 -1.12 18.63
C LEU A 326 -8.99 -1.77 19.52
N ARG A 327 -7.88 -1.05 19.76
CA ARG A 327 -6.80 -1.44 20.68
C ARG A 327 -6.32 -0.30 21.55
N LYS A 328 -6.17 0.88 20.93
CA LYS A 328 -5.77 2.11 21.63
C LYS A 328 -6.84 2.54 22.63
N TYR A 329 -8.10 2.26 22.30
CA TYR A 329 -9.26 2.62 23.11
C TYR A 329 -9.87 1.36 23.74
N LYS A 330 -9.97 1.35 25.07
CA LYS A 330 -10.68 0.29 25.82
C LYS A 330 -12.18 0.55 25.75
N ALA A 331 -12.98 -0.50 25.81
CA ALA A 331 -14.42 -0.35 25.95
C ALA A 331 -14.77 0.23 27.32
N ASP A 332 -15.51 1.33 27.34
CA ASP A 332 -16.08 1.93 28.56
C ASP A 332 -17.35 1.20 28.98
N LEU A 333 -18.10 0.67 28.01
CA LEU A 333 -19.26 -0.16 28.23
C LEU A 333 -19.21 -1.40 27.33
N ILE A 334 -19.22 -2.58 27.95
CA ILE A 334 -19.31 -3.87 27.26
C ILE A 334 -20.72 -4.42 27.44
N VAL A 335 -21.36 -4.76 26.34
CA VAL A 335 -22.67 -5.42 26.31
C VAL A 335 -22.57 -6.70 25.49
N ASN A 336 -23.47 -7.65 25.72
CA ASN A 336 -23.51 -8.91 24.96
C ASN A 336 -24.95 -9.24 24.59
N GLU A 337 -25.57 -8.33 23.84
CA GLU A 337 -26.98 -8.42 23.48
C GLU A 337 -27.17 -8.45 21.97
N ARG A 338 -28.17 -9.20 21.53
CA ARG A 338 -28.52 -9.26 20.10
C ARG A 338 -28.90 -7.89 19.57
N TYR A 339 -29.66 -7.11 20.34
CA TYR A 339 -30.07 -5.76 19.97
C TYR A 339 -29.58 -4.75 21.00
N LEU A 340 -28.82 -3.73 20.56
CA LEU A 340 -28.31 -2.67 21.44
C LEU A 340 -29.41 -1.93 22.21
N THR A 341 -30.61 -1.86 21.65
CA THR A 341 -31.79 -1.30 22.32
C THR A 341 -32.19 -2.05 23.58
N GLN A 342 -31.84 -3.33 23.73
CA GLN A 342 -32.09 -4.11 24.96
C GLN A 342 -31.10 -3.73 26.07
N ALA A 343 -29.86 -3.40 25.70
CA ALA A 343 -28.81 -3.09 26.66
C ALA A 343 -28.75 -1.61 27.05
N LEU A 344 -29.07 -0.71 26.11
CA LEU A 344 -28.80 0.73 26.26
C LEU A 344 -30.05 1.57 26.54
N VAL A 345 -31.22 0.94 26.69
CA VAL A 345 -32.49 1.64 26.90
C VAL A 345 -33.13 1.12 28.16
N VAL A 346 -33.42 2.03 29.07
CA VAL A 346 -34.08 1.73 30.34
C VAL A 346 -35.48 2.33 30.30
N GLU A 347 -36.47 1.55 30.76
CA GLU A 347 -37.82 2.05 31.02
C GLU A 347 -37.87 2.51 32.49
N ASP A 348 -38.31 3.75 32.74
CA ASP A 348 -38.54 4.19 34.12
C ASP A 348 -39.76 3.45 34.67
N GLU A 349 -39.57 2.62 35.71
CA GLU A 349 -40.68 2.17 36.55
C GLU A 349 -41.24 3.37 37.30
N LEU A 350 -42.55 3.58 37.24
CA LEU A 350 -43.23 4.57 38.07
C LEU A 350 -43.00 4.17 39.53
N ALA A 351 -42.14 4.91 40.23
CA ALA A 351 -41.92 4.75 41.65
C ALA A 351 -43.23 5.00 42.39
N ASP A 352 -43.90 3.93 42.82
CA ASP A 352 -44.88 4.02 43.89
C ASP A 352 -44.13 4.40 45.17
N ALA A 353 -44.62 5.46 45.81
CA ALA A 353 -44.06 6.04 47.00
C ALA A 353 -44.11 5.05 48.17
N GLN A 354 -43.01 4.35 48.46
CA GLN A 354 -42.75 3.76 49.77
C GLN A 354 -41.30 4.00 50.21
N GLN A 355 -41.18 4.38 51.47
CA GLN A 355 -40.03 4.96 52.17
C GLN A 355 -38.74 4.14 52.06
N PRO A 356 -37.55 4.77 52.17
CA PRO A 356 -36.29 4.04 52.22
C PRO A 356 -36.09 3.40 53.61
N PRO A 357 -35.64 2.13 53.71
CA PRO A 357 -35.03 1.64 54.93
C PRO A 357 -33.55 2.10 55.00
N PRO A 358 -32.95 2.13 56.20
CA PRO A 358 -31.75 2.90 56.47
C PRO A 358 -30.47 2.23 55.95
N VAL A 359 -29.50 3.09 55.67
CA VAL A 359 -28.12 2.76 55.30
C VAL A 359 -27.39 2.19 56.52
N GLU A 360 -26.96 0.93 56.45
CA GLU A 360 -25.85 0.43 57.27
C GLU A 360 -24.55 0.55 56.47
N ILE A 361 -23.64 1.34 57.04
CA ILE A 361 -22.27 1.54 56.59
C ILE A 361 -21.46 0.34 57.08
N ILE A 362 -20.84 -0.42 56.18
CA ILE A 362 -19.76 -1.34 56.56
C ILE A 362 -18.49 -0.97 55.79
N VAL A 363 -17.53 -0.48 56.56
CA VAL A 363 -16.15 -0.24 56.17
C VAL A 363 -15.37 -1.56 56.25
N GLY A 364 -14.67 -1.84 55.16
CA GLY A 364 -13.57 -2.78 54.85
C GLY A 364 -13.11 -3.86 55.83
N ILE A 365 -12.85 -5.07 55.27
CA ILE A 365 -11.78 -6.02 55.62
C ILE A 365 -11.41 -6.85 54.36
N GLU A 366 -10.12 -6.97 54.02
CA GLU A 366 -9.54 -8.07 53.17
C GLU A 366 -9.01 -9.21 54.08
N PRO A 367 -8.51 -10.34 53.55
CA PRO A 367 -9.20 -11.51 52.98
C PRO A 367 -8.91 -12.78 53.82
N GLN A 368 -9.64 -13.90 53.63
CA GLN A 368 -9.05 -15.23 53.87
C GLN A 368 -9.80 -16.42 53.24
N GLU A 369 -8.98 -17.43 52.95
CA GLU A 369 -9.21 -18.71 52.28
C GLU A 369 -10.22 -19.61 53.01
N ASP A 370 -11.23 -20.09 52.28
CA ASP A 370 -11.70 -21.49 52.26
C ASP A 370 -13.07 -21.55 51.58
N ASP A 371 -13.08 -21.74 50.25
CA ASP A 371 -14.24 -22.29 49.53
C ASP A 371 -13.85 -22.95 48.19
N LEU A 372 -12.61 -23.46 48.14
CA LEU A 372 -12.01 -24.10 46.95
C LEU A 372 -12.29 -25.62 46.86
N GLN A 373 -13.31 -26.12 47.56
CA GLN A 373 -13.68 -27.55 47.53
C GLN A 373 -15.11 -27.85 47.09
N GLN A 374 -15.93 -26.84 46.75
CA GLN A 374 -17.28 -27.06 46.23
C GLN A 374 -17.47 -26.74 44.73
N LEU A 375 -16.46 -26.16 44.07
CA LEU A 375 -16.56 -25.73 42.66
C LEU A 375 -15.99 -26.73 41.63
N LEU A 376 -15.50 -27.90 42.07
CA LEU A 376 -14.77 -28.86 41.22
C LEU A 376 -15.58 -30.11 40.81
N LEU A 377 -16.88 -30.18 41.09
CA LEU A 377 -17.71 -31.36 40.75
C LEU A 377 -18.88 -31.13 39.78
N GLU A 378 -19.15 -29.89 39.33
CA GLU A 378 -20.29 -29.60 38.44
C GLU A 378 -19.92 -29.40 36.95
N LEU A 379 -18.66 -29.62 36.56
CA LEU A 379 -18.20 -29.35 35.19
C LEU A 379 -18.36 -30.50 34.18
N PHE A 380 -19.14 -31.55 34.45
CA PHE A 380 -19.53 -32.52 33.42
C PHE A 380 -20.89 -33.17 33.69
N PRO A 381 -21.87 -32.99 32.77
CA PRO A 381 -22.60 -34.16 32.31
C PRO A 381 -22.56 -34.34 30.79
N GLN A 382 -22.45 -35.60 30.41
CA GLN A 382 -22.49 -36.13 29.06
C GLN A 382 -23.92 -36.14 28.48
N THR A 383 -23.98 -36.01 27.16
CA THR A 383 -24.99 -36.47 26.17
C THR A 383 -26.35 -37.03 26.64
N PRO A 384 -27.41 -36.72 25.87
CA PRO A 384 -28.42 -37.74 25.55
C PRO A 384 -28.68 -37.95 24.05
N GLN A 385 -28.97 -39.22 23.75
CA GLN A 385 -29.35 -39.82 22.47
C GLN A 385 -30.79 -39.49 22.04
N THR A 386 -31.08 -39.84 20.79
CA THR A 386 -32.22 -39.47 19.93
C THR A 386 -33.50 -40.32 20.08
N LYS A 387 -34.62 -39.71 19.59
CA LYS A 387 -35.90 -40.25 19.02
C LYS A 387 -37.12 -40.45 19.95
N PRO A 388 -38.37 -40.45 19.41
CA PRO A 388 -39.04 -39.45 18.54
C PRO A 388 -40.52 -39.18 18.95
N GLN A 389 -41.08 -37.97 18.82
CA GLN A 389 -42.53 -37.76 18.98
C GLN A 389 -43.16 -36.83 17.92
N ILE A 390 -43.80 -37.49 16.96
CA ILE A 390 -45.15 -37.29 16.38
C ILE A 390 -45.76 -35.87 16.43
N LEU A 391 -46.09 -35.36 15.23
CA LEU A 391 -46.93 -34.18 14.95
C LEU A 391 -48.39 -34.34 15.43
N PRO A 392 -49.07 -33.23 15.75
CA PRO A 392 -50.46 -33.01 15.36
C PRO A 392 -50.62 -31.84 14.36
N PRO A 393 -51.76 -31.79 13.63
CA PRO A 393 -51.83 -31.14 12.32
C PRO A 393 -52.36 -29.70 12.35
N SER A 394 -51.97 -28.96 11.32
CA SER A 394 -52.69 -27.87 10.63
C SER A 394 -53.61 -26.95 11.45
N HIS A 395 -53.19 -25.70 11.63
CA HIS A 395 -54.10 -24.56 11.66
C HIS A 395 -53.71 -23.52 10.61
N THR A 396 -54.71 -23.20 9.79
CA THR A 396 -54.79 -22.21 8.72
C THR A 396 -54.33 -20.82 9.20
N PRO A 397 -53.64 -20.01 8.39
CA PRO A 397 -53.18 -18.69 8.81
C PRO A 397 -54.34 -17.69 8.74
N THR A 398 -54.87 -17.31 9.90
CA THR A 398 -55.66 -16.09 10.03
C THR A 398 -54.71 -14.90 9.98
N GLN A 399 -55.00 -13.96 9.08
CA GLN A 399 -54.30 -12.68 8.95
C GLN A 399 -54.28 -11.95 10.30
N THR A 400 -53.10 -11.81 10.91
CA THR A 400 -52.88 -10.81 11.96
C THR A 400 -52.06 -9.68 11.38
N GLU A 401 -52.77 -8.61 11.02
CA GLU A 401 -52.21 -7.27 10.95
C GLU A 401 -51.44 -6.99 12.26
N THR A 402 -50.15 -6.70 12.15
CA THR A 402 -49.37 -6.14 13.25
C THR A 402 -49.83 -4.70 13.46
N LYS A 403 -50.93 -4.54 14.21
CA LYS A 403 -51.21 -3.29 14.93
C LYS A 403 -50.14 -3.14 16.00
N THR A 404 -49.36 -2.08 15.87
CA THR A 404 -48.49 -1.57 16.92
C THR A 404 -49.35 -1.15 18.11
N ASN A 405 -49.55 -2.04 19.07
CA ASN A 405 -49.96 -1.64 20.41
C ASN A 405 -48.74 -1.06 21.12
N ALA A 406 -48.44 0.21 20.85
CA ALA A 406 -47.58 0.99 21.74
C ALA A 406 -48.41 1.35 22.99
N PRO A 407 -47.97 0.99 24.21
CA PRO A 407 -48.49 1.63 25.40
C PRO A 407 -48.04 3.10 25.35
N VAL A 408 -48.99 4.00 25.16
CA VAL A 408 -48.78 5.44 25.33
C VAL A 408 -48.49 5.69 26.82
N GLY A 409 -47.31 6.21 27.16
CA GLY A 409 -47.06 6.80 28.49
C GLY A 409 -45.79 6.41 29.26
N LYS A 410 -44.88 5.57 28.77
CA LYS A 410 -43.62 5.27 29.49
C LYS A 410 -42.48 6.22 29.09
N LYS A 411 -41.83 6.87 30.06
CA LYS A 411 -40.58 7.63 29.84
C LYS A 411 -39.43 6.65 29.63
N ARG A 412 -38.76 6.74 28.48
CA ARG A 412 -37.57 5.94 28.13
C ARG A 412 -36.32 6.78 28.30
N ARG A 413 -35.25 6.19 28.83
CA ARG A 413 -33.93 6.82 28.92
C ARG A 413 -32.88 6.00 28.18
N LEU A 414 -32.00 6.67 27.44
CA LEU A 414 -30.82 6.07 26.81
C LEU A 414 -29.60 6.17 27.72
N LEU A 415 -28.86 5.07 27.84
CA LEU A 415 -27.55 4.98 28.49
C LEU A 415 -26.43 5.43 27.53
N LEU A 416 -26.55 6.64 27.00
CA LEU A 416 -25.54 7.28 26.16
C LEU A 416 -25.00 8.53 26.86
N PRO A 417 -23.71 8.88 26.70
CA PRO A 417 -23.18 10.17 27.14
C PRO A 417 -23.99 11.34 26.58
N LYS A 418 -24.14 12.41 27.36
CA LYS A 418 -24.85 13.62 26.93
C LYS A 418 -24.06 14.47 25.93
N SER A 419 -22.73 14.34 25.94
CA SER A 419 -21.82 15.04 25.05
C SER A 419 -20.56 14.20 24.80
N GLY A 420 -19.85 14.53 23.73
CA GLY A 420 -18.57 13.97 23.35
C GLY A 420 -18.64 13.05 22.13
N LEU A 421 -17.49 12.46 21.77
CA LEU A 421 -17.36 11.45 20.74
C LEU A 421 -17.66 10.05 21.30
N VAL A 422 -18.68 9.38 20.79
CA VAL A 422 -19.06 8.01 21.15
C VAL A 422 -18.79 7.06 19.99
N GLY A 423 -18.00 6.02 20.22
CA GLY A 423 -17.75 4.94 19.28
C GLY A 423 -18.55 3.69 19.61
N ILE A 424 -19.44 3.26 18.72
CA ILE A 424 -20.22 2.02 18.88
C ILE A 424 -19.63 0.92 17.99
N LYS A 425 -18.94 -0.04 18.62
CA LYS A 425 -18.45 -1.27 17.98
C LYS A 425 -19.47 -2.38 18.19
N SER A 426 -20.29 -2.68 17.18
CA SER A 426 -21.35 -3.68 17.31
C SER A 426 -21.65 -4.39 16.00
N GLY A 427 -21.87 -5.71 16.07
CA GLY A 427 -22.07 -6.60 14.91
C GLY A 427 -23.15 -6.16 13.90
N MET A 428 -23.16 -6.82 12.74
CA MET A 428 -24.13 -6.50 11.68
C MET A 428 -25.55 -6.92 12.07
N GLY A 429 -26.52 -6.00 12.00
CA GLY A 429 -27.93 -6.30 12.30
C GLY A 429 -28.28 -6.29 13.80
N THR A 430 -27.47 -5.66 14.65
CA THR A 430 -27.67 -5.59 16.11
C THR A 430 -28.46 -4.36 16.58
N GLY A 431 -29.24 -3.72 15.72
CA GLY A 431 -30.10 -2.59 16.13
C GLY A 431 -29.42 -1.22 16.31
N LYS A 432 -28.26 -0.97 15.66
CA LYS A 432 -27.55 0.34 15.75
C LYS A 432 -28.43 1.51 15.29
N THR A 433 -29.09 1.35 14.15
CA THR A 433 -29.98 2.38 13.57
C THR A 433 -31.22 2.58 14.43
N GLU A 434 -31.80 1.50 14.97
CA GLU A 434 -32.95 1.53 15.87
C GLU A 434 -32.64 2.31 17.16
N LEU A 435 -31.45 2.12 17.73
CA LEU A 435 -30.98 2.88 18.89
C LEU A 435 -31.03 4.39 18.62
N MET A 436 -30.57 4.82 17.44
CA MET A 436 -30.55 6.23 17.05
C MET A 436 -31.93 6.77 16.67
N ALA A 437 -32.83 5.93 16.15
CA ALA A 437 -34.23 6.30 15.98
C ALA A 437 -34.89 6.63 17.32
N TRP A 438 -34.60 5.83 18.37
CA TRP A 438 -35.10 6.12 19.73
C TRP A 438 -34.48 7.36 20.34
N TRP A 439 -33.19 7.63 20.09
CA TRP A 439 -32.54 8.88 20.53
C TRP A 439 -33.29 10.10 20.04
N ARG A 440 -33.74 10.07 18.78
CA ARG A 440 -34.53 11.15 18.19
C ARG A 440 -35.91 11.30 18.78
N GLU A 441 -36.58 10.20 19.09
CA GLU A 441 -37.89 10.23 19.75
C GLU A 441 -37.81 10.84 21.15
N ILE A 442 -36.69 10.63 21.85
CA ILE A 442 -36.42 11.21 23.17
C ILE A 442 -36.04 12.70 23.08
N HIS A 443 -35.41 13.13 21.97
CA HIS A 443 -34.93 14.52 21.76
C HIS A 443 -35.55 15.18 20.51
N PRO A 444 -36.88 15.36 20.44
CA PRO A 444 -37.57 15.79 19.22
C PRO A 444 -37.24 17.22 18.76
N THR A 445 -36.79 18.08 19.67
CA THR A 445 -36.44 19.48 19.39
C THR A 445 -34.97 19.68 19.04
N GLN A 446 -34.11 18.68 19.28
CA GLN A 446 -32.69 18.80 18.98
C GLN A 446 -32.41 18.52 17.51
N ARG A 447 -31.50 19.31 16.93
CA ARG A 447 -31.06 19.10 15.57
C ARG A 447 -30.25 17.82 15.43
N PHE A 448 -30.64 16.96 14.50
CA PHE A 448 -30.01 15.68 14.25
C PHE A 448 -29.48 15.60 12.81
N LEU A 449 -28.19 15.33 12.66
CA LEU A 449 -27.59 15.07 11.35
C LEU A 449 -27.20 13.61 11.23
N ASN A 450 -27.84 12.91 10.31
CA ASN A 450 -27.37 11.60 9.85
C ASN A 450 -26.49 11.80 8.62
N ASN A 451 -25.20 11.52 8.75
CA ASN A 451 -24.26 11.72 7.65
C ASN A 451 -23.71 10.38 7.18
N GLY A 452 -24.14 9.96 5.98
CA GLY A 452 -23.75 8.69 5.36
C GLY A 452 -22.85 8.88 4.15
N HIS A 453 -22.36 7.78 3.58
CA HIS A 453 -21.40 7.81 2.47
C HIS A 453 -21.97 7.33 1.12
N ARG A 454 -23.21 6.82 1.08
CA ARG A 454 -23.90 6.39 -0.16
C ARG A 454 -25.34 6.88 -0.18
N VAL A 455 -25.79 7.43 -1.31
CA VAL A 455 -27.15 8.00 -1.47
C VAL A 455 -28.23 6.95 -1.21
N ASN A 456 -28.14 5.78 -1.83
CA ASN A 456 -29.17 4.72 -1.71
C ASN A 456 -29.24 4.14 -0.29
N LEU A 457 -28.08 3.92 0.36
CA LEU A 457 -28.02 3.54 1.77
C LEU A 457 -28.74 4.58 2.63
N LEU A 458 -28.39 5.84 2.43
CA LEU A 458 -28.88 6.94 3.24
C LEU A 458 -30.39 7.14 3.07
N LYS A 459 -30.94 6.94 1.86
CA LYS A 459 -32.40 6.93 1.60
C LYS A 459 -33.14 5.85 2.40
N ASN A 460 -32.57 4.64 2.50
CA ASN A 460 -33.17 3.58 3.31
C ASN A 460 -33.05 3.89 4.82
N LEU A 461 -31.91 4.43 5.24
CA LEU A 461 -31.68 4.81 6.64
C LEU A 461 -32.57 5.97 7.08
N SER A 462 -32.83 6.94 6.20
CA SER A 462 -33.60 8.14 6.51
C SER A 462 -35.06 7.83 6.87
N GLY A 463 -35.67 6.85 6.20
CA GLY A 463 -37.00 6.35 6.56
C GLY A 463 -37.05 5.75 7.97
N ARG A 464 -36.07 4.90 8.32
CA ARG A 464 -35.95 4.29 9.66
C ARG A 464 -35.65 5.31 10.75
N LEU A 465 -34.79 6.28 10.45
CA LEU A 465 -34.43 7.36 11.37
C LEU A 465 -35.45 8.50 11.39
N LYS A 466 -36.45 8.53 10.50
CA LYS A 466 -37.46 9.59 10.31
C LYS A 466 -36.90 10.96 9.88
N THR A 467 -35.79 11.01 9.14
CA THR A 467 -35.09 12.26 8.75
C THR A 467 -35.47 12.71 7.34
N LEU A 468 -35.42 14.02 7.06
CA LEU A 468 -35.58 14.55 5.69
C LEU A 468 -34.34 14.26 4.84
N MET A 469 -34.53 13.89 3.58
CA MET A 469 -33.44 13.69 2.63
C MET A 469 -33.00 15.02 1.99
N TYR A 470 -31.70 15.30 1.98
CA TYR A 470 -31.15 16.53 1.40
C TYR A 470 -31.55 16.75 -0.07
N SER A 471 -31.69 15.66 -0.84
CA SER A 471 -32.07 15.69 -2.25
C SER A 471 -33.53 16.16 -2.49
N GLU A 472 -34.38 16.15 -1.46
CA GLU A 472 -35.81 16.46 -1.56
C GLU A 472 -36.16 17.88 -1.11
N VAL A 473 -35.28 18.54 -0.34
CA VAL A 473 -35.63 19.76 0.40
C VAL A 473 -34.89 21.03 -0.05
N GLY A 474 -33.90 20.93 -0.94
CA GLY A 474 -33.11 22.06 -1.44
C GLY A 474 -32.35 22.82 -0.33
N HIS A 475 -31.63 23.91 -0.68
CA HIS A 475 -30.80 24.63 0.30
C HIS A 475 -31.58 25.24 1.47
N VAL A 476 -32.73 25.85 1.20
CA VAL A 476 -33.57 26.48 2.24
C VAL A 476 -34.19 25.43 3.16
N GLY A 477 -34.63 24.29 2.61
CA GLY A 477 -35.20 23.21 3.41
C GLY A 477 -34.15 22.49 4.24
N MET A 478 -32.92 22.31 3.73
CA MET A 478 -31.79 21.80 4.51
C MET A 478 -31.52 22.68 5.73
N ALA A 479 -31.59 24.01 5.58
CA ALA A 479 -31.33 24.94 6.68
C ALA A 479 -32.44 24.97 7.74
N LYS A 480 -33.68 24.58 7.40
CA LYS A 480 -34.83 24.53 8.33
C LYS A 480 -35.03 23.15 8.97
N ALA A 481 -34.46 22.10 8.40
CA ALA A 481 -34.65 20.73 8.87
C ALA A 481 -34.15 20.57 10.32
N ILE A 482 -35.04 20.05 11.19
CA ILE A 482 -34.63 19.61 12.54
C ILE A 482 -33.83 18.30 12.42
N ALA A 483 -34.18 17.43 11.49
CA ALA A 483 -33.45 16.18 11.27
C ALA A 483 -33.19 15.94 9.79
N LEU A 484 -31.91 15.87 9.44
CA LEU A 484 -31.44 15.82 8.06
C LEU A 484 -30.57 14.58 7.83
N SER A 485 -30.81 13.92 6.70
CA SER A 485 -29.91 12.92 6.14
C SER A 485 -29.20 13.50 4.93
N ILE A 486 -27.86 13.58 4.98
CA ILE A 486 -27.02 14.06 3.87
C ILE A 486 -25.85 13.11 3.61
N THR A 487 -25.46 12.96 2.34
CA THR A 487 -24.25 12.22 1.97
C THR A 487 -23.01 13.08 2.14
N ILE A 488 -21.89 12.46 2.43
CA ILE A 488 -20.61 13.15 2.56
C ILE A 488 -20.19 13.88 1.28
N ASP A 489 -20.47 13.31 0.10
CA ASP A 489 -20.20 13.94 -1.20
C ASP A 489 -20.91 15.28 -1.36
N SER A 490 -22.07 15.45 -0.72
CA SER A 490 -22.87 16.67 -0.77
C SER A 490 -22.72 17.53 0.49
N LEU A 491 -21.83 17.17 1.42
CA LEU A 491 -21.69 17.87 2.70
C LEU A 491 -21.33 19.34 2.52
N TYR A 492 -20.51 19.67 1.51
CA TYR A 492 -20.11 21.03 1.14
C TYR A 492 -21.30 21.96 0.80
N LYS A 493 -22.51 21.42 0.60
CA LYS A 493 -23.73 22.19 0.32
C LYS A 493 -24.40 22.74 1.60
N LEU A 494 -23.95 22.32 2.78
CA LEU A 494 -24.46 22.82 4.06
C LEU A 494 -23.91 24.22 4.35
N ASN A 495 -24.77 25.10 4.86
CA ASN A 495 -24.35 26.38 5.40
C ASN A 495 -23.96 26.22 6.88
N THR A 496 -22.65 26.15 7.15
CA THR A 496 -22.12 25.93 8.51
C THR A 496 -22.28 27.13 9.44
N GLU A 497 -22.35 28.35 8.92
CA GLU A 497 -22.44 29.57 9.74
C GLU A 497 -23.80 29.70 10.46
N ALA A 498 -24.83 29.01 9.97
CA ALA A 498 -26.20 29.08 10.51
C ALA A 498 -26.71 27.78 11.15
N LEU A 499 -25.92 26.70 11.15
CA LEU A 499 -26.39 25.35 11.49
C LEU A 499 -25.55 24.69 12.58
N THR A 500 -26.07 24.67 13.81
CA THR A 500 -25.57 23.83 14.90
C THR A 500 -26.42 22.57 15.04
N TYR A 501 -25.79 21.41 15.24
CA TYR A 501 -26.45 20.13 15.43
C TYR A 501 -26.28 19.66 16.87
N GLY A 502 -27.36 19.16 17.49
CA GLY A 502 -27.32 18.57 18.84
C GLY A 502 -26.66 17.19 18.86
N CYS A 503 -26.90 16.40 17.80
CA CYS A 503 -26.25 15.10 17.60
C CYS A 503 -25.92 14.87 16.13
N ILE A 504 -24.71 14.37 15.87
CA ILE A 504 -24.28 13.87 14.56
C ILE A 504 -24.15 12.35 14.67
N PHE A 505 -24.78 11.63 13.75
CA PHE A 505 -24.69 10.18 13.64
C PHE A 505 -24.06 9.78 12.32
N ILE A 506 -23.02 8.93 12.40
CA ILE A 506 -22.30 8.39 11.26
C ILE A 506 -22.30 6.87 11.38
N ASP A 507 -23.14 6.22 10.58
CA ASP A 507 -23.18 4.74 10.47
C ASP A 507 -22.14 4.27 9.44
N GLU A 508 -21.65 3.04 9.63
CA GLU A 508 -20.55 2.45 8.85
C GLU A 508 -19.33 3.39 8.77
N ALA A 509 -18.91 3.90 9.93
CA ALA A 509 -17.91 4.97 10.05
C ALA A 509 -16.57 4.67 9.36
N CYS A 510 -16.12 3.41 9.36
CA CYS A 510 -14.89 3.02 8.67
C CYS A 510 -15.02 3.17 7.15
N GLN A 511 -16.18 2.81 6.59
CA GLN A 511 -16.47 2.98 5.16
C GLN A 511 -16.71 4.43 4.80
N TYR A 512 -17.37 5.18 5.69
CA TYR A 512 -17.54 6.62 5.55
C TYR A 512 -16.20 7.32 5.40
N LEU A 513 -15.25 7.01 6.29
CA LEU A 513 -13.92 7.60 6.26
C LEU A 513 -13.11 7.16 5.02
N THR A 514 -13.21 5.88 4.66
CA THR A 514 -12.59 5.35 3.43
C THR A 514 -13.11 6.08 2.19
N HIS A 515 -14.42 6.31 2.10
CA HIS A 515 -15.02 7.02 0.97
C HIS A 515 -14.59 8.48 0.92
N LEU A 516 -14.58 9.18 2.07
CA LEU A 516 -14.11 10.57 2.17
C LEU A 516 -12.72 10.75 1.56
N LEU A 517 -11.79 9.88 1.96
CA LEU A 517 -10.36 10.05 1.67
C LEU A 517 -9.92 9.37 0.36
N LEU A 518 -10.55 8.26 -0.04
CA LEU A 518 -10.12 7.49 -1.23
C LEU A 518 -11.04 7.64 -2.45
N SER A 519 -12.30 8.07 -2.28
CA SER A 519 -13.24 8.13 -3.41
C SER A 519 -12.91 9.27 -4.38
N LYS A 520 -13.05 8.97 -5.68
CA LYS A 520 -12.95 9.96 -6.76
C LYS A 520 -14.09 10.96 -6.76
N THR A 521 -15.27 10.60 -6.23
CA THR A 521 -16.45 11.48 -6.20
C THR A 521 -16.26 12.67 -5.26
N CYS A 522 -15.52 12.48 -4.16
CA CYS A 522 -15.15 13.56 -3.25
C CYS A 522 -13.98 14.41 -3.76
N LYS A 523 -13.23 13.98 -4.80
CA LYS A 523 -11.97 14.59 -5.24
C LYS A 523 -12.08 16.11 -5.45
N GLU A 524 -13.12 16.57 -6.13
CA GLU A 524 -13.26 17.99 -6.49
C GLU A 524 -13.58 18.91 -5.30
N HIS A 525 -14.27 18.37 -4.28
CA HIS A 525 -14.77 19.15 -3.14
C HIS A 525 -14.18 18.71 -1.80
N ARG A 526 -13.16 17.83 -1.78
CA ARG A 526 -12.70 17.16 -0.56
C ARG A 526 -12.27 18.13 0.55
N ALA A 527 -11.60 19.23 0.21
CA ALA A 527 -11.21 20.23 1.20
C ALA A 527 -12.39 20.90 1.87
N ILE A 528 -13.32 21.39 1.06
CA ILE A 528 -14.53 22.02 1.59
C ILE A 528 -15.31 21.00 2.41
N ILE A 529 -15.45 19.75 1.93
CA ILE A 529 -16.07 18.66 2.71
C ILE A 529 -15.36 18.46 4.06
N LEU A 530 -14.02 18.41 4.10
CA LEU A 530 -13.25 18.24 5.34
C LEU A 530 -13.32 19.46 6.28
N GLU A 531 -13.47 20.67 5.74
CA GLU A 531 -13.69 21.89 6.52
C GLU A 531 -15.09 21.92 7.13
N THR A 532 -16.11 21.67 6.30
CA THR A 532 -17.50 21.54 6.74
C THR A 532 -17.64 20.44 7.79
N LEU A 533 -17.07 19.26 7.54
CA LEU A 533 -17.10 18.13 8.48
C LEU A 533 -16.41 18.48 9.80
N HIS A 534 -15.22 19.08 9.74
CA HIS A 534 -14.53 19.51 10.96
C HIS A 534 -15.38 20.51 11.75
N HIS A 535 -15.96 21.51 11.10
CA HIS A 535 -16.80 22.51 11.76
C HIS A 535 -18.02 21.87 12.45
N ILE A 536 -18.78 21.01 11.77
CA ILE A 536 -19.97 20.40 12.36
C ILE A 536 -19.60 19.39 13.46
N VAL A 537 -18.54 18.61 13.27
CA VAL A 537 -18.08 17.62 14.27
C VAL A 537 -17.52 18.32 15.50
N TYR A 538 -16.81 19.43 15.36
CA TYR A 538 -16.27 20.19 16.49
C TYR A 538 -17.38 20.81 17.34
N ASN A 539 -18.39 21.41 16.69
CA ASN A 539 -19.43 22.18 17.38
C ASN A 539 -20.61 21.35 17.90
N ALA A 540 -20.80 20.12 17.42
CA ALA A 540 -21.90 19.27 17.91
C ALA A 540 -21.66 18.84 19.36
N PRO A 541 -22.64 18.94 20.28
CA PRO A 541 -22.49 18.41 21.64
C PRO A 541 -22.18 16.92 21.65
N LEU A 542 -22.86 16.13 20.81
CA LEU A 542 -22.72 14.68 20.74
C LEU A 542 -22.41 14.21 19.31
N VAL A 543 -21.37 13.39 19.15
CA VAL A 543 -21.01 12.76 17.88
C VAL A 543 -20.96 11.26 18.07
N ILE A 544 -21.79 10.51 17.36
CA ILE A 544 -21.86 9.05 17.45
C ILE A 544 -21.38 8.46 16.13
N ILE A 545 -20.31 7.69 16.21
CA ILE A 545 -19.81 6.90 15.09
C ILE A 545 -20.03 5.42 15.38
N ALA A 546 -20.54 4.66 14.40
CA ALA A 546 -20.87 3.26 14.60
C ALA A 546 -20.37 2.37 13.46
N ASP A 547 -19.81 1.22 13.79
CA ASP A 547 -19.35 0.23 12.82
C ASP A 547 -19.33 -1.18 13.42
N ALA A 548 -19.40 -2.22 12.59
CA ALA A 548 -19.18 -3.60 13.02
C ALA A 548 -17.72 -3.91 13.31
N HIS A 549 -16.80 -3.22 12.63
CA HIS A 549 -15.35 -3.45 12.73
C HIS A 549 -14.61 -2.16 13.05
N LEU A 550 -15.20 -1.30 13.90
CA LEU A 550 -14.65 0.01 14.29
C LEU A 550 -13.18 -0.11 14.71
N ASP A 551 -12.32 0.75 14.14
CA ASP A 551 -10.87 0.71 14.30
C ASP A 551 -10.29 2.00 14.89
N ASP A 552 -9.02 1.91 15.34
CA ASP A 552 -8.33 3.02 16.00
C ASP A 552 -8.15 4.22 15.07
N VAL A 553 -7.93 3.99 13.76
CA VAL A 553 -7.74 5.04 12.75
C VAL A 553 -8.99 5.89 12.61
N THR A 554 -10.16 5.25 12.58
CA THR A 554 -11.45 5.93 12.48
C THR A 554 -11.72 6.77 13.74
N ILE A 555 -11.46 6.23 14.93
CA ILE A 555 -11.61 7.01 16.18
C ILE A 555 -10.62 8.18 16.22
N ASP A 556 -9.34 7.96 15.89
CA ASP A 556 -8.31 9.00 15.90
C ASP A 556 -8.64 10.14 14.92
N PHE A 557 -9.19 9.83 13.75
CA PHE A 557 -9.62 10.82 12.76
C PHE A 557 -10.72 11.74 13.29
N PHE A 558 -11.79 11.18 13.88
CA PHE A 558 -12.87 12.01 14.46
C PHE A 558 -12.42 12.72 15.72
N ARG A 559 -11.57 12.09 16.54
CA ARG A 559 -10.98 12.71 17.74
C ARG A 559 -10.14 13.94 17.38
N ALA A 560 -9.41 13.92 16.27
CA ALA A 560 -8.64 15.06 15.79
C ALA A 560 -9.51 16.28 15.41
N MET A 561 -10.82 16.07 15.15
CA MET A 561 -11.81 17.12 14.90
C MET A 561 -12.57 17.56 16.16
N ARG A 562 -12.30 16.93 17.32
CA ARG A 562 -12.94 17.26 18.60
C ARG A 562 -12.00 18.11 19.47
N PRO A 563 -12.52 18.79 20.52
CA PRO A 563 -11.66 19.47 21.49
C PRO A 563 -10.57 18.54 22.05
N PRO A 564 -9.30 18.97 22.16
CA PRO A 564 -8.17 18.08 22.52
C PRO A 564 -8.29 17.41 23.90
N THR A 565 -9.06 18.01 24.81
CA THR A 565 -9.30 17.52 26.17
C THR A 565 -10.34 16.40 26.23
N GLU A 566 -11.10 16.20 25.15
CA GLU A 566 -12.17 15.23 25.08
C GLU A 566 -11.63 13.83 24.79
N GLN A 567 -12.09 12.84 25.58
CA GLN A 567 -11.76 11.43 25.36
C GLN A 567 -12.95 10.71 24.71
N PRO A 568 -12.71 9.85 23.70
CA PRO A 568 -13.78 9.05 23.11
C PRO A 568 -14.37 8.06 24.12
N TYR A 569 -15.69 7.90 24.11
CA TYR A 569 -16.42 6.89 24.90
C TYR A 569 -16.78 5.69 24.01
N ILE A 570 -16.28 4.50 24.35
CA ILE A 570 -16.42 3.29 23.53
C ILE A 570 -17.47 2.34 24.11
N ILE A 571 -18.43 1.99 23.28
CA ILE A 571 -19.42 0.93 23.54
C ILE A 571 -19.09 -0.27 22.66
N GLU A 572 -18.80 -1.42 23.27
CA GLU A 572 -18.53 -2.67 22.57
C GLU A 572 -19.63 -3.69 22.83
N ASN A 573 -20.28 -4.15 21.76
CA ASN A 573 -21.20 -5.28 21.81
C ASN A 573 -20.50 -6.56 21.34
N GLN A 574 -20.37 -7.52 22.25
CA GLN A 574 -19.67 -8.79 22.03
C GLN A 574 -20.58 -9.89 21.46
N TRP A 575 -21.86 -9.60 21.22
CA TRP A 575 -22.78 -10.58 20.64
C TRP A 575 -22.37 -11.00 19.23
N GLN A 576 -22.28 -12.31 19.00
CA GLN A 576 -21.90 -12.90 17.72
C GLN A 576 -23.09 -13.63 17.08
N ASN A 577 -23.31 -13.38 15.79
CA ASN A 577 -24.31 -14.06 14.98
C ASN A 577 -23.70 -15.26 14.22
N GLY A 578 -23.01 -16.15 14.94
CA GLY A 578 -22.32 -17.32 14.40
C GLY A 578 -23.26 -18.46 13.97
N ASP A 579 -22.67 -19.59 13.56
CA ASP A 579 -23.30 -20.88 13.19
C ASP A 579 -23.61 -21.14 11.69
N ARG A 580 -22.93 -20.52 10.72
CA ARG A 580 -23.02 -20.95 9.32
C ARG A 580 -21.91 -21.93 8.95
N THR A 581 -22.25 -22.91 8.12
CA THR A 581 -21.27 -23.74 7.42
C THR A 581 -20.77 -23.01 6.19
N VAL A 582 -19.45 -22.83 6.10
CA VAL A 582 -18.76 -22.20 4.98
C VAL A 582 -17.93 -23.25 4.24
N TYR A 583 -18.39 -23.67 3.07
CA TYR A 583 -17.65 -24.49 2.14
C TYR A 583 -16.61 -23.62 1.42
N TRP A 584 -15.33 -23.88 1.70
CA TRP A 584 -14.20 -23.06 1.26
C TRP A 584 -13.43 -23.75 0.15
N TYR A 585 -13.45 -23.18 -1.05
CA TYR A 585 -12.85 -23.75 -2.25
C TYR A 585 -11.39 -23.29 -2.38
N GLU A 586 -10.44 -24.23 -2.44
CA GLU A 586 -8.99 -23.92 -2.42
C GLU A 586 -8.36 -23.74 -3.81
N GLY A 587 -9.05 -24.15 -4.88
CA GLY A 587 -8.54 -24.10 -6.26
C GLY A 587 -8.06 -22.71 -6.72
N ASP A 588 -7.19 -22.68 -7.72
CA ASP A 588 -6.54 -21.45 -8.21
C ASP A 588 -7.48 -20.52 -9.00
N ASN A 589 -8.62 -21.02 -9.45
CA ASN A 589 -9.65 -20.25 -10.14
C ASN A 589 -11.07 -20.60 -9.64
N SER A 590 -12.06 -19.79 -10.02
CA SER A 590 -13.45 -19.93 -9.53
C SER A 590 -14.26 -21.03 -10.23
N SER A 591 -13.68 -21.83 -11.13
CA SER A 591 -14.42 -22.74 -12.01
C SER A 591 -15.21 -23.80 -11.24
N ALA A 592 -14.62 -24.45 -10.23
CA ALA A 592 -15.32 -25.44 -9.41
C ALA A 592 -16.53 -24.84 -8.65
N LEU A 593 -16.40 -23.59 -8.18
CA LEU A 593 -17.51 -22.90 -7.52
C LEU A 593 -18.61 -22.55 -8.52
N VAL A 594 -18.25 -22.17 -9.75
CA VAL A 594 -19.21 -21.90 -10.84
C VAL A 594 -19.92 -23.18 -11.27
N ALA A 595 -19.22 -24.31 -11.37
CA ALA A 595 -19.82 -25.61 -11.60
C ALA A 595 -20.83 -25.97 -10.50
N LYS A 596 -20.50 -25.67 -9.23
CA LYS A 596 -21.43 -25.87 -8.11
C LYS A 596 -22.66 -24.97 -8.20
N ILE A 597 -22.51 -23.70 -8.60
CA ILE A 597 -23.64 -22.79 -8.85
C ILE A 597 -24.55 -23.37 -9.93
N SER A 598 -23.99 -23.76 -11.08
CA SER A 598 -24.73 -24.37 -12.19
C SER A 598 -25.47 -25.64 -11.74
N ALA A 599 -24.80 -26.51 -10.98
CA ALA A 599 -25.42 -27.73 -10.45
C ALA A 599 -26.58 -27.43 -9.48
N ALA A 600 -26.42 -26.47 -8.56
CA ALA A 600 -27.47 -26.06 -7.63
C ALA A 600 -28.72 -25.57 -8.40
N VAL A 601 -28.50 -24.70 -9.39
CA VAL A 601 -29.54 -24.18 -10.27
C VAL A 601 -30.22 -25.31 -11.07
N MET A 602 -29.45 -26.24 -11.64
CA MET A 602 -29.99 -27.38 -12.38
C MET A 602 -30.84 -28.33 -11.50
N THR A 603 -30.55 -28.40 -10.21
CA THR A 603 -31.35 -29.14 -9.22
C THR A 603 -32.57 -28.38 -8.69
N GLY A 604 -32.83 -27.17 -9.20
CA GLY A 604 -33.97 -26.35 -8.80
C GLY A 604 -33.78 -25.57 -7.50
N GLN A 605 -32.55 -25.47 -6.97
CA GLN A 605 -32.26 -24.65 -5.80
C GLN A 605 -32.27 -23.16 -6.16
N LYS A 606 -32.77 -22.35 -5.24
CA LYS A 606 -32.70 -20.89 -5.36
C LYS A 606 -31.42 -20.38 -4.72
N VAL A 607 -30.68 -19.55 -5.44
CA VAL A 607 -29.33 -19.16 -5.00
C VAL A 607 -29.08 -17.66 -5.08
N MET A 608 -28.28 -17.16 -4.15
CA MET A 608 -27.74 -15.79 -4.21
C MET A 608 -26.24 -15.87 -4.49
N VAL A 609 -25.74 -15.10 -5.44
CA VAL A 609 -24.32 -15.02 -5.77
C VAL A 609 -23.84 -13.59 -5.57
N VAL A 610 -22.79 -13.43 -4.75
CA VAL A 610 -22.12 -12.16 -4.48
C VAL A 610 -20.70 -12.17 -5.04
N SER A 611 -20.24 -11.04 -5.57
CA SER A 611 -18.87 -10.90 -6.09
C SER A 611 -18.35 -9.47 -5.99
N ASP A 612 -17.04 -9.30 -5.78
CA ASP A 612 -16.36 -7.99 -5.85
C ASP A 612 -16.16 -7.49 -7.29
N SER A 613 -16.60 -8.26 -8.30
CA SER A 613 -16.37 -8.01 -9.72
C SER A 613 -17.68 -7.91 -10.50
N LYS A 614 -18.02 -6.70 -10.97
CA LYS A 614 -19.16 -6.49 -11.89
C LYS A 614 -19.03 -7.34 -13.15
N ARG A 615 -17.80 -7.47 -13.67
CA ARG A 615 -17.51 -8.22 -14.90
C ARG A 615 -17.79 -9.71 -14.69
N PHE A 616 -17.47 -10.26 -13.51
CA PHE A 616 -17.81 -11.63 -13.16
C PHE A 616 -19.33 -11.85 -13.11
N ILE A 617 -20.08 -10.95 -12.46
CA ILE A 617 -21.55 -11.04 -12.39
C ILE A 617 -22.18 -11.07 -13.78
N LYS A 618 -21.78 -10.17 -14.69
CA LYS A 618 -22.29 -10.17 -16.08
C LYS A 618 -21.94 -11.46 -16.83
N LYS A 619 -20.70 -11.97 -16.67
CA LYS A 619 -20.29 -13.25 -17.27
C LYS A 619 -21.14 -14.41 -16.78
N LEU A 620 -21.33 -14.51 -15.46
CA LEU A 620 -22.12 -15.57 -14.85
C LEU A 620 -23.59 -15.52 -15.29
N GLU A 621 -24.19 -14.32 -15.29
CA GLU A 621 -25.54 -14.10 -15.81
C GLU A 621 -25.68 -14.61 -17.24
N LYS A 622 -24.76 -14.19 -18.13
CA LYS A 622 -24.77 -14.62 -19.53
C LYS A 622 -24.59 -16.14 -19.65
N SER A 623 -23.67 -16.74 -18.90
CA SER A 623 -23.46 -18.20 -18.89
C SER A 623 -24.70 -18.97 -18.43
N LEU A 624 -25.39 -18.50 -17.39
CA LEU A 624 -26.62 -19.13 -16.88
C LEU A 624 -27.78 -19.04 -17.88
N LEU A 625 -27.92 -17.90 -18.57
CA LEU A 625 -28.93 -17.73 -19.62
C LEU A 625 -28.63 -18.60 -20.85
N THR A 626 -27.35 -18.75 -21.24
CA THR A 626 -26.97 -19.66 -22.33
C THR A 626 -27.29 -21.12 -21.99
N LEU A 627 -27.09 -21.54 -20.74
CA LEU A 627 -27.46 -22.89 -20.28
C LEU A 627 -28.97 -23.16 -20.37
N GLN A 628 -29.83 -22.14 -20.23
CA GLN A 628 -31.28 -22.30 -20.45
C GLN A 628 -31.60 -22.57 -21.92
N THR A 629 -31.04 -21.77 -22.83
CA THR A 629 -31.37 -21.86 -24.27
C THR A 629 -30.99 -23.20 -24.90
N VAL A 630 -29.91 -23.84 -24.45
CA VAL A 630 -29.46 -25.15 -24.96
C VAL A 630 -30.39 -26.28 -24.51
N VAL A 631 -30.94 -26.18 -23.29
CA VAL A 631 -31.86 -27.20 -22.73
C VAL A 631 -33.25 -27.13 -23.38
N GLU A 632 -33.67 -25.96 -23.88
CA GLU A 632 -34.94 -25.79 -24.61
C GLU A 632 -34.87 -26.30 -26.07
N SER A 633 -33.72 -26.20 -26.74
CA SER A 633 -33.56 -26.63 -28.15
C SER A 633 -33.52 -28.16 -28.35
N ASP A 634 -33.09 -28.92 -27.34
CA ASP A 634 -33.08 -30.40 -27.40
C ASP A 634 -34.48 -31.03 -27.17
N ALA A 635 -35.49 -30.20 -26.88
CA ALA A 635 -36.89 -30.61 -26.73
C ALA A 635 -37.72 -30.29 -27.99
N SER A 636 -37.34 -30.86 -29.15
CA SER A 636 -38.20 -30.85 -30.33
C SER A 636 -39.22 -32.02 -30.30
N PRO A 637 -40.50 -31.79 -30.67
CA PRO A 637 -41.56 -32.78 -30.57
C PRO A 637 -41.56 -33.71 -31.79
N GLY A 638 -41.37 -35.01 -31.59
CA GLY A 638 -41.69 -36.01 -32.60
C GLY A 638 -40.68 -37.14 -32.73
N VAL A 639 -40.70 -38.08 -31.79
CA VAL A 639 -40.48 -39.50 -32.10
C VAL A 639 -41.38 -40.31 -31.17
N ASP A 640 -42.43 -40.91 -31.73
CA ASP A 640 -43.24 -41.93 -31.06
C ASP A 640 -42.38 -43.17 -30.79
N ILE A 641 -42.09 -43.45 -29.51
CA ILE A 641 -41.58 -44.76 -29.07
C ILE A 641 -42.46 -45.25 -27.92
N ASN A 642 -42.92 -46.49 -28.07
CA ASN A 642 -43.92 -47.21 -27.28
C ASN A 642 -43.74 -47.19 -25.74
N PRO A 643 -44.83 -47.34 -24.96
CA PRO A 643 -44.85 -47.07 -23.53
C PRO A 643 -44.60 -48.34 -22.70
N ILE A 644 -43.39 -48.50 -22.16
CA ILE A 644 -43.17 -49.41 -21.02
C ILE A 644 -42.13 -48.78 -20.07
N SER A 645 -42.60 -47.97 -19.12
CA SER A 645 -42.00 -47.78 -17.79
C SER A 645 -42.80 -46.75 -17.01
N ASN A 646 -43.27 -47.13 -15.81
CA ASN A 646 -43.95 -46.28 -14.85
C ASN A 646 -42.97 -45.28 -14.20
N SER A 647 -42.52 -44.27 -14.95
CA SER A 647 -41.85 -43.09 -14.41
C SER A 647 -42.72 -41.85 -14.60
N PRO A 648 -42.87 -40.98 -13.59
CA PRO A 648 -43.64 -39.75 -13.75
C PRO A 648 -43.06 -38.91 -14.90
N PRO A 649 -43.89 -38.23 -15.71
CA PRO A 649 -43.39 -37.39 -16.78
C PRO A 649 -42.46 -36.29 -16.20
N PRO A 650 -41.35 -35.94 -16.88
CA PRO A 650 -40.51 -34.83 -16.44
C PRO A 650 -41.35 -33.56 -16.41
N GLN A 651 -41.48 -32.97 -15.22
CA GLN A 651 -42.16 -31.69 -15.03
C GLN A 651 -41.51 -30.65 -15.96
N ARG A 652 -42.33 -29.98 -16.78
CA ARG A 652 -41.91 -28.84 -17.62
C ARG A 652 -41.12 -27.86 -16.74
N ARG A 653 -39.82 -27.71 -17.03
CA ARG A 653 -38.95 -26.79 -16.30
C ARG A 653 -39.40 -25.36 -16.58
N SER A 654 -39.72 -24.61 -15.53
CA SER A 654 -39.99 -23.18 -15.60
C SER A 654 -38.73 -22.42 -16.02
N ASN A 655 -38.86 -21.44 -16.92
CA ASN A 655 -37.79 -20.48 -17.25
C ASN A 655 -37.17 -19.94 -15.94
N LEU A 656 -35.83 -20.04 -15.75
CA LEU A 656 -35.22 -19.53 -14.51
C LEU A 656 -35.31 -18.01 -14.49
N ARG A 657 -35.74 -17.47 -13.35
CA ARG A 657 -35.90 -16.03 -13.15
C ARG A 657 -34.62 -15.48 -12.50
N VAL A 658 -33.72 -14.98 -13.34
CA VAL A 658 -32.44 -14.38 -12.93
C VAL A 658 -32.61 -12.87 -12.75
N TRP A 659 -32.12 -12.33 -11.63
CA TRP A 659 -32.07 -10.88 -11.39
C TRP A 659 -30.67 -10.46 -11.00
N SER A 660 -30.13 -9.43 -11.65
CA SER A 660 -28.75 -8.96 -11.45
C SER A 660 -28.69 -7.50 -11.01
N ILE A 661 -27.86 -7.20 -9.99
CA ILE A 661 -27.66 -5.85 -9.46
C ILE A 661 -26.16 -5.54 -9.39
N HIS A 662 -25.73 -4.58 -10.20
CA HIS A 662 -24.35 -4.12 -10.31
C HIS A 662 -24.27 -2.63 -10.64
N SER A 663 -23.06 -2.05 -10.71
CA SER A 663 -22.86 -0.60 -10.75
C SER A 663 -23.50 0.06 -11.97
N ASP A 664 -23.63 -0.68 -13.07
CA ASP A 664 -24.14 -0.17 -14.33
C ASP A 664 -25.68 -0.14 -14.38
N ASN A 665 -26.38 -0.82 -13.46
CA ASN A 665 -27.84 -0.92 -13.46
C ASN A 665 -28.49 -0.59 -12.10
N SER A 666 -27.71 -0.39 -11.03
CA SER A 666 -28.25 -0.17 -9.68
C SER A 666 -29.05 1.13 -9.51
N GLY A 667 -28.93 2.07 -10.45
CA GLY A 667 -29.73 3.29 -10.50
C GLY A 667 -30.97 3.20 -11.39
N SER A 668 -31.22 2.06 -12.05
CA SER A 668 -32.40 1.90 -12.90
C SER A 668 -33.69 1.92 -12.08
N GLU A 669 -34.79 2.37 -12.69
CA GLU A 669 -36.08 2.44 -12.00
C GLU A 669 -36.52 1.07 -11.47
N GLU A 670 -36.30 0.00 -12.24
CA GLU A 670 -36.65 -1.36 -11.84
C GLU A 670 -35.80 -1.82 -10.65
N ASN A 671 -34.49 -1.55 -10.64
CA ASN A 671 -33.61 -1.95 -9.54
C ASN A 671 -33.83 -1.10 -8.28
N VAL A 672 -34.10 0.19 -8.43
CA VAL A 672 -34.46 1.06 -7.30
C VAL A 672 -35.78 0.58 -6.67
N ALA A 673 -36.78 0.23 -7.49
CA ALA A 673 -38.03 -0.34 -7.01
C ALA A 673 -37.82 -1.73 -6.36
N PHE A 674 -37.02 -2.60 -6.99
CA PHE A 674 -36.67 -3.92 -6.47
C PHE A 674 -35.98 -3.82 -5.10
N ILE A 675 -35.01 -2.91 -4.94
CA ILE A 675 -34.30 -2.71 -3.68
C ILE A 675 -35.23 -2.16 -2.59
N LYS A 676 -36.12 -1.24 -2.96
CA LYS A 676 -37.07 -0.62 -2.02
C LYS A 676 -38.07 -1.63 -1.44
N ASP A 677 -38.50 -2.61 -2.24
CA ASP A 677 -39.42 -3.69 -1.82
C ASP A 677 -38.77 -5.09 -1.91
N ILE A 678 -37.48 -5.18 -1.57
CA ILE A 678 -36.70 -6.41 -1.77
C ILE A 678 -37.33 -7.62 -1.07
N THR A 679 -37.97 -7.41 0.08
CA THR A 679 -38.64 -8.45 0.86
C THR A 679 -39.75 -9.16 0.07
N ASN A 680 -40.49 -8.45 -0.78
CA ASN A 680 -41.51 -9.07 -1.63
C ASN A 680 -40.97 -9.41 -3.01
N ALA A 681 -40.13 -8.54 -3.59
CA ALA A 681 -39.60 -8.72 -4.94
C ALA A 681 -38.78 -10.01 -5.09
N ILE A 682 -38.02 -10.42 -4.06
CA ILE A 682 -37.22 -11.65 -4.10
C ILE A 682 -38.07 -12.91 -4.30
N LYS A 683 -39.35 -12.93 -3.88
CA LYS A 683 -40.20 -14.12 -3.97
C LYS A 683 -40.41 -14.60 -5.42
N ASN A 684 -40.24 -13.67 -6.37
CA ASN A 684 -40.44 -13.90 -7.79
C ASN A 684 -39.16 -14.24 -8.57
N ILE A 685 -38.02 -14.42 -7.89
CA ILE A 685 -36.74 -14.74 -8.55
C ILE A 685 -36.17 -16.05 -8.04
N ASP A 686 -35.41 -16.75 -8.88
CA ASP A 686 -34.74 -18.00 -8.51
C ASP A 686 -33.25 -17.74 -8.22
N ILE A 687 -32.66 -16.77 -8.92
CA ILE A 687 -31.24 -16.44 -8.80
C ILE A 687 -31.08 -14.93 -8.62
N LEU A 688 -30.40 -14.52 -7.55
CA LEU A 688 -29.98 -13.13 -7.33
C LEU A 688 -28.46 -13.00 -7.51
N LEU A 689 -28.02 -12.25 -8.50
CA LEU A 689 -26.61 -11.98 -8.77
C LEU A 689 -26.29 -10.55 -8.34
N THR A 690 -25.26 -10.36 -7.53
CA THR A 690 -24.95 -9.02 -7.02
C THR A 690 -23.48 -8.70 -6.89
N SER A 691 -23.12 -7.47 -7.26
CA SER A 691 -21.81 -6.87 -6.99
C SER A 691 -21.90 -5.91 -5.78
N PRO A 692 -20.85 -5.12 -5.45
CA PRO A 692 -20.87 -4.16 -4.34
C PRO A 692 -21.93 -3.04 -4.43
N SER A 693 -22.75 -3.08 -5.48
CA SER A 693 -23.76 -2.09 -5.84
C SER A 693 -25.11 -2.38 -5.21
N LEU A 694 -25.39 -3.63 -4.80
CA LEU A 694 -26.46 -3.89 -3.83
C LEU A 694 -25.98 -3.28 -2.51
N GLY A 695 -26.51 -2.08 -2.26
CA GLY A 695 -25.95 -1.13 -1.31
C GLY A 695 -25.72 -1.71 0.07
N THR A 696 -24.79 -1.09 0.78
CA THR A 696 -24.76 -1.22 2.23
C THR A 696 -26.11 -0.79 2.81
N GLY A 697 -26.56 -1.47 3.87
CA GLY A 697 -27.86 -1.22 4.51
C GLY A 697 -29.09 -1.91 3.92
N VAL A 698 -28.95 -2.75 2.89
CA VAL A 698 -30.03 -3.67 2.46
C VAL A 698 -29.92 -4.97 3.25
N ASP A 699 -31.02 -5.41 3.88
CA ASP A 699 -31.08 -6.66 4.65
C ASP A 699 -32.19 -7.57 4.13
N ILE A 700 -31.80 -8.75 3.63
CA ILE A 700 -32.75 -9.79 3.19
C ILE A 700 -32.98 -10.72 4.37
N SER A 701 -34.05 -10.45 5.12
CA SER A 701 -34.31 -11.13 6.39
C SER A 701 -35.20 -12.38 6.28
N GLN A 702 -36.01 -12.48 5.23
CA GLN A 702 -36.92 -13.62 5.00
C GLN A 702 -36.22 -14.75 4.24
N TYR A 703 -36.56 -16.00 4.58
CA TYR A 703 -36.04 -17.18 3.88
C TYR A 703 -36.57 -17.23 2.45
N HIS A 704 -35.67 -17.42 1.49
CA HIS A 704 -35.97 -17.56 0.06
C HIS A 704 -34.90 -18.32 -0.72
N PHE A 705 -33.62 -18.02 -0.50
CA PHE A 705 -32.48 -18.70 -1.13
C PHE A 705 -32.00 -19.87 -0.26
N ASP A 706 -31.66 -20.98 -0.89
CA ASP A 706 -31.19 -22.22 -0.25
C ASP A 706 -29.68 -22.22 0.00
N ALA A 707 -28.93 -21.40 -0.75
CA ALA A 707 -27.48 -21.24 -0.58
C ALA A 707 -27.01 -19.84 -1.04
N VAL A 708 -25.89 -19.39 -0.47
CA VAL A 708 -25.20 -18.15 -0.89
C VAL A 708 -23.80 -18.47 -1.37
N PHE A 709 -23.44 -17.95 -2.54
CA PHE A 709 -22.14 -18.14 -3.18
C PHE A 709 -21.35 -16.83 -3.18
N GLY A 710 -20.10 -16.86 -2.72
CA GLY A 710 -19.19 -15.71 -2.75
C GLY A 710 -18.00 -15.96 -3.67
N VAL A 711 -17.86 -15.15 -4.71
CA VAL A 711 -16.76 -15.23 -5.68
C VAL A 711 -15.94 -13.94 -5.66
N PHE A 712 -14.77 -13.96 -5.02
CA PHE A 712 -13.98 -12.74 -4.80
C PHE A 712 -12.63 -12.79 -5.50
N HIS A 713 -12.37 -11.84 -6.39
CA HIS A 713 -11.15 -11.79 -7.21
C HIS A 713 -10.06 -10.90 -6.61
N GLY A 714 -10.33 -10.19 -5.51
CA GLY A 714 -9.37 -9.22 -4.95
C GLY A 714 -9.22 -7.98 -5.82
N VAL A 715 -10.29 -7.59 -6.52
CA VAL A 715 -10.24 -6.47 -7.47
C VAL A 715 -10.50 -5.12 -6.82
N SER A 716 -11.41 -5.06 -5.84
CA SER A 716 -11.94 -3.78 -5.36
C SER A 716 -12.28 -3.74 -3.88
N GLN A 717 -12.33 -4.88 -3.18
CA GLN A 717 -12.86 -4.96 -1.82
C GLN A 717 -11.94 -5.69 -0.84
N THR A 718 -12.02 -5.23 0.40
CA THR A 718 -11.39 -5.83 1.58
C THR A 718 -12.20 -7.02 2.10
N ALA A 719 -11.60 -7.81 3.00
CA ALA A 719 -12.27 -8.94 3.64
C ALA A 719 -13.55 -8.54 4.39
N THR A 720 -13.57 -7.37 5.05
CA THR A 720 -14.77 -6.88 5.76
C THR A 720 -15.90 -6.58 4.77
N GLU A 721 -15.62 -5.90 3.66
CA GLU A 721 -16.59 -5.60 2.61
C GLU A 721 -17.12 -6.88 1.92
N CYS A 722 -16.27 -7.89 1.72
CA CYS A 722 -16.68 -9.20 1.18
C CYS A 722 -17.58 -9.96 2.16
N ALA A 723 -17.23 -10.01 3.45
CA ALA A 723 -18.07 -10.63 4.46
C ALA A 723 -19.41 -9.90 4.61
N GLN A 724 -19.42 -8.57 4.53
CA GLN A 724 -20.67 -7.82 4.59
C GLN A 724 -21.64 -8.21 3.47
N GLN A 725 -21.16 -8.47 2.25
CA GLN A 725 -21.99 -8.93 1.14
C GLN A 725 -22.60 -10.30 1.40
N LEU A 726 -21.79 -11.25 1.89
CA LEU A 726 -22.26 -12.59 2.28
C LEU A 726 -23.35 -12.53 3.37
N TRP A 727 -23.28 -11.53 4.26
CA TRP A 727 -24.21 -11.35 5.38
C TRP A 727 -25.45 -10.51 5.06
N ARG A 728 -25.64 -10.07 3.81
CA ARG A 728 -26.88 -9.37 3.42
C ARG A 728 -28.09 -10.30 3.47
N TYR A 729 -27.91 -11.59 3.16
CA TYR A 729 -28.90 -12.63 3.40
C TYR A 729 -28.79 -13.14 4.83
N ARG A 730 -29.79 -12.86 5.66
CA ARG A 730 -29.78 -13.15 7.11
C ARG A 730 -30.15 -14.60 7.49
N PRO A 731 -31.04 -15.32 6.76
CA PRO A 731 -31.30 -16.72 7.03
C PRO A 731 -30.02 -17.58 7.05
N LYS A 732 -29.94 -18.53 7.99
CA LYS A 732 -28.78 -19.40 8.16
C LYS A 732 -28.83 -20.52 7.10
N VAL A 733 -28.14 -20.29 5.98
CA VAL A 733 -27.97 -21.26 4.90
C VAL A 733 -26.48 -21.50 4.63
N PRO A 734 -26.10 -22.60 3.96
CA PRO A 734 -24.73 -22.85 3.54
C PRO A 734 -24.14 -21.71 2.72
N LEU A 735 -22.90 -21.32 3.08
CA LEU A 735 -22.09 -20.39 2.30
C LEU A 735 -21.07 -21.20 1.48
N HIS A 736 -20.94 -20.90 0.20
CA HIS A 736 -19.90 -21.46 -0.66
C HIS A 736 -18.99 -20.33 -1.13
N VAL A 737 -17.72 -20.35 -0.74
CA VAL A 737 -16.81 -19.21 -0.92
C VAL A 737 -15.54 -19.62 -1.66
N TRP A 738 -15.20 -18.86 -2.69
CA TRP A 738 -13.92 -18.88 -3.35
C TRP A 738 -13.32 -17.47 -3.38
N VAL A 739 -12.02 -17.39 -3.14
CA VAL A 739 -11.25 -16.14 -3.22
C VAL A 739 -10.02 -16.38 -4.07
N ALA A 740 -9.66 -15.46 -4.97
CA ALA A 740 -8.44 -15.57 -5.77
C ALA A 740 -7.19 -15.71 -4.87
N PRO A 741 -6.19 -16.53 -5.25
CA PRO A 741 -4.96 -16.67 -4.47
C PRO A 741 -4.15 -15.36 -4.37
N LYS A 742 -4.25 -14.52 -5.41
CA LYS A 742 -3.51 -13.26 -5.54
C LYS A 742 -4.38 -12.21 -6.25
N PRO A 743 -4.21 -10.91 -5.95
CA PRO A 743 -4.87 -9.84 -6.69
C PRO A 743 -4.41 -9.80 -8.16
N PRO A 744 -5.29 -9.45 -9.11
CA PRO A 744 -4.98 -9.48 -10.55
C PRO A 744 -3.99 -8.41 -11.01
N PHE A 745 -3.73 -7.39 -10.18
CA PHE A 745 -2.78 -6.31 -10.46
C PHE A 745 -1.45 -6.46 -9.68
N GLY A 746 -1.22 -7.62 -9.05
CA GLY A 746 -0.06 -7.83 -8.19
C GLY A 746 -0.18 -7.15 -6.82
N TYR A 747 0.89 -7.22 -6.03
CA TYR A 747 0.87 -6.71 -4.66
C TYR A 747 0.98 -5.18 -4.62
N LEU A 748 0.08 -4.57 -3.86
CA LEU A 748 0.08 -3.15 -3.57
C LEU A 748 0.97 -2.85 -2.35
N ASP A 749 1.42 -1.60 -2.22
CA ASP A 749 2.27 -1.18 -1.11
C ASP A 749 1.50 -1.18 0.22
N THR A 750 2.07 -1.75 1.27
CA THR A 750 1.38 -1.91 2.57
C THR A 750 2.01 -1.06 3.68
N ASN A 751 3.10 -0.34 3.41
CA ASN A 751 3.75 0.50 4.41
C ASN A 751 3.18 1.94 4.35
N PRO A 752 2.46 2.42 5.40
CA PRO A 752 1.84 3.74 5.39
C PRO A 752 2.85 4.87 5.30
N THR A 753 4.01 4.72 5.95
CA THR A 753 5.12 5.70 5.91
C THR A 753 5.66 5.83 4.50
N LYS A 754 5.91 4.72 3.81
CA LYS A 754 6.38 4.74 2.41
C LYS A 754 5.36 5.26 1.43
N ILE A 755 4.08 4.94 1.65
CA ILE A 755 2.99 5.53 0.88
C ILE A 755 3.02 7.06 1.02
N LYS A 756 3.17 7.58 2.24
CA LYS A 756 3.28 9.02 2.52
C LYS A 756 4.52 9.64 1.87
N GLU A 757 5.70 9.08 2.13
CA GLU A 757 6.98 9.55 1.57
C GLU A 757 6.94 9.62 0.04
N ARG A 758 6.44 8.58 -0.63
CA ARG A 758 6.35 8.56 -2.09
C ARG A 758 5.37 9.58 -2.65
N LEU A 759 4.24 9.79 -1.97
CA LEU A 759 3.28 10.85 -2.34
C LEU A 759 3.98 12.21 -2.26
N LEU A 760 4.61 12.52 -1.12
CA LEU A 760 5.31 13.78 -0.90
C LEU A 760 6.47 13.97 -1.88
N GLN A 761 7.34 12.98 -2.09
CA GLN A 761 8.45 13.04 -3.05
C GLN A 761 7.97 13.29 -4.49
N THR A 762 6.91 12.61 -4.93
CA THR A 762 6.36 12.81 -6.28
C THR A 762 5.77 14.23 -6.43
N ASN A 763 5.15 14.73 -5.36
CA ASN A 763 4.59 16.07 -5.29
C ASN A 763 5.68 17.15 -5.27
N GLU A 764 6.78 16.93 -4.53
CA GLU A 764 7.97 17.78 -4.47
C GLU A 764 8.64 17.90 -5.84
N ILE A 765 8.87 16.79 -6.54
CA ILE A 765 9.43 16.81 -7.90
C ILE A 765 8.56 17.67 -8.81
N THR A 766 7.24 17.49 -8.74
CA THR A 766 6.29 18.26 -9.56
C THR A 766 6.24 19.73 -9.12
N ALA A 767 6.41 20.05 -7.82
CA ALA A 767 6.49 21.41 -7.29
C ALA A 767 7.78 22.13 -7.69
N PHE A 768 8.91 21.44 -7.63
CA PHE A 768 10.21 21.90 -8.13
C PHE A 768 10.13 22.25 -9.61
N LEU A 769 9.55 21.37 -10.43
CA LEU A 769 9.32 21.64 -11.86
C LEU A 769 8.37 22.82 -12.11
N LEU A 770 7.53 23.17 -11.13
CA LEU A 770 6.52 24.23 -11.24
C LEU A 770 6.89 25.54 -10.53
N ARG A 771 8.15 25.74 -10.11
CA ARG A 771 8.63 26.96 -9.42
C ARG A 771 7.75 27.38 -8.23
N ILE A 772 7.39 26.42 -7.37
CA ILE A 772 6.81 26.71 -6.06
C ILE A 772 7.98 26.98 -5.08
N ASP A 773 7.88 28.08 -4.33
CA ASP A 773 8.88 28.51 -3.35
C ASP A 773 9.03 27.48 -2.21
N ARG A 774 10.26 27.00 -1.99
CA ARG A 774 10.62 25.96 -1.02
C ARG A 774 10.72 26.47 0.42
N GLU A 775 10.99 27.75 0.64
CA GLU A 775 11.21 28.35 1.97
C GLU A 775 9.94 29.01 2.53
N THR A 776 9.10 29.60 1.67
CA THR A 776 7.87 30.28 2.07
C THR A 776 6.59 29.47 1.84
N GLY A 777 6.60 28.49 0.94
CA GLY A 777 5.59 27.43 0.85
C GLY A 777 4.12 27.83 0.62
N LYS A 778 3.76 29.05 0.19
CA LYS A 778 2.32 29.36 -0.08
C LYS A 778 1.83 28.54 -1.30
N ARG A 779 0.81 27.68 -1.23
CA ARG A 779 -0.47 27.71 -0.48
C ARG A 779 -0.63 26.62 0.61
N GLY A 780 -1.17 27.04 1.76
CA GLY A 780 -2.09 26.32 2.68
C GLY A 780 -1.54 25.16 3.51
N ALA A 781 -1.73 25.21 4.84
CA ALA A 781 -1.39 24.13 5.76
C ALA A 781 -2.20 22.87 5.44
N GLU A 782 -1.51 21.82 4.97
CA GLU A 782 -2.08 20.49 4.85
C GLU A 782 -2.65 20.07 6.22
N LYS A 783 -3.85 19.49 6.24
CA LYS A 783 -4.36 18.81 7.44
C LYS A 783 -3.57 17.51 7.60
N ASP A 784 -2.42 17.58 8.28
CA ASP A 784 -1.49 16.44 8.45
C ASP A 784 -2.18 15.15 8.91
N TRP A 785 -3.15 15.27 9.81
CA TRP A 785 -3.95 14.15 10.32
C TRP A 785 -4.81 13.48 9.24
N ALA A 786 -5.30 14.23 8.24
CA ALA A 786 -6.09 13.70 7.13
C ALA A 786 -5.20 12.94 6.12
N LEU A 787 -3.99 13.44 5.86
CA LEU A 787 -2.99 12.76 5.04
C LEU A 787 -2.48 11.49 5.73
N GLU A 788 -2.25 11.54 7.04
CA GLU A 788 -1.87 10.36 7.83
C GLU A 788 -2.98 9.30 7.82
N ALA A 789 -4.23 9.69 8.07
CA ALA A 789 -5.38 8.78 7.99
C ALA A 789 -5.54 8.19 6.57
N TYR A 790 -5.34 8.98 5.52
CA TYR A 790 -5.34 8.50 4.14
C TYR A 790 -4.32 7.38 3.93
N CYS A 791 -3.07 7.60 4.39
CA CYS A 791 -2.00 6.63 4.21
C CYS A 791 -2.23 5.35 5.01
N LEU A 792 -2.72 5.47 6.25
CA LEU A 792 -3.07 4.34 7.11
C LEU A 792 -4.21 3.50 6.52
N ILE A 793 -5.30 4.15 6.08
CA ILE A 793 -6.44 3.45 5.47
C ILE A 793 -6.01 2.78 4.17
N LYS A 794 -5.26 3.47 3.32
CA LYS A 794 -4.78 2.92 2.06
C LYS A 794 -3.87 1.69 2.29
N SER A 795 -2.94 1.78 3.24
CA SER A 795 -2.10 0.67 3.68
C SER A 795 -2.93 -0.52 4.19
N ALA A 796 -3.87 -0.30 5.11
CA ALA A 796 -4.73 -1.36 5.64
C ALA A 796 -5.60 -2.02 4.55
N ARG A 797 -6.11 -1.21 3.60
CA ARG A 797 -6.88 -1.70 2.46
C ARG A 797 -6.02 -2.55 1.54
N HIS A 798 -4.80 -2.09 1.21
CA HIS A 798 -3.83 -2.84 0.42
C HIS A 798 -3.44 -4.14 1.11
N GLN A 799 -3.21 -4.14 2.43
CA GLN A 799 -2.91 -5.33 3.22
C GLN A 799 -4.03 -6.38 3.11
N SER A 800 -5.28 -5.96 3.26
CA SER A 800 -6.44 -6.85 3.14
C SER A 800 -6.61 -7.38 1.71
N ILE A 801 -6.45 -6.54 0.69
CA ILE A 801 -6.57 -6.95 -0.72
C ILE A 801 -5.44 -7.92 -1.13
N ASN A 802 -4.20 -7.61 -0.75
CA ASN A 802 -3.03 -8.45 -1.01
C ASN A 802 -3.18 -9.85 -0.40
N ASN A 803 -3.88 -9.96 0.74
CA ASN A 803 -4.04 -11.19 1.50
C ASN A 803 -5.51 -11.67 1.56
N LEU A 804 -6.37 -11.25 0.62
CA LEU A 804 -7.82 -11.34 0.75
C LEU A 804 -8.32 -12.75 1.08
N ARG A 805 -7.71 -13.78 0.46
CA ARG A 805 -8.04 -15.19 0.68
C ARG A 805 -7.87 -15.59 2.15
N ALA A 806 -6.70 -15.33 2.73
CA ALA A 806 -6.41 -15.66 4.13
C ALA A 806 -7.21 -14.77 5.09
N ASP A 807 -7.27 -13.46 4.79
CA ASP A 807 -7.90 -12.45 5.63
C ASP A 807 -9.41 -12.68 5.76
N LEU A 808 -10.10 -12.98 4.64
CA LEU A 808 -11.53 -13.33 4.67
C LEU A 808 -11.79 -14.65 5.40
N ARG A 809 -10.96 -15.67 5.20
CA ARG A 809 -11.10 -16.96 5.90
C ARG A 809 -10.99 -16.78 7.42
N GLU A 810 -10.02 -15.99 7.88
CA GLU A 810 -9.83 -15.67 9.31
C GLU A 810 -11.01 -14.86 9.86
N LEU A 811 -11.50 -13.85 9.13
CA LEU A 811 -12.70 -13.10 9.50
C LEU A 811 -13.91 -14.00 9.71
N LEU A 812 -14.22 -14.84 8.71
CA LEU A 812 -15.38 -15.72 8.76
C LEU A 812 -15.28 -16.67 9.95
N LYS A 813 -14.08 -17.16 10.28
CA LYS A 813 -13.86 -17.96 11.49
C LYS A 813 -14.12 -17.15 12.78
N HIS A 814 -13.61 -15.92 12.87
CA HIS A 814 -13.85 -15.04 14.02
C HIS A 814 -15.31 -14.63 14.18
N MET A 815 -16.08 -14.60 13.11
CA MET A 815 -17.53 -14.39 13.14
C MET A 815 -18.32 -15.62 13.66
N GLY A 816 -17.64 -16.69 14.11
CA GLY A 816 -18.26 -17.88 14.69
C GLY A 816 -18.77 -18.89 13.66
N ASN A 817 -18.20 -18.93 12.45
CA ASN A 817 -18.60 -19.88 11.39
C ASN A 817 -17.72 -21.14 11.34
N GLN A 818 -18.29 -22.25 10.87
CA GLN A 818 -17.57 -23.49 10.63
C GLN A 818 -17.03 -23.52 9.20
N ILE A 819 -15.70 -23.53 9.03
CA ILE A 819 -15.05 -23.62 7.72
C ILE A 819 -14.84 -25.09 7.33
N VAL A 820 -15.40 -25.51 6.20
CA VAL A 820 -15.23 -26.84 5.61
C VAL A 820 -14.42 -26.70 4.31
N PRO A 821 -13.18 -27.21 4.24
CA PRO A 821 -12.41 -27.16 3.01
C PRO A 821 -13.05 -28.04 1.93
N VAL A 822 -13.06 -27.53 0.70
CA VAL A 822 -13.46 -28.22 -0.53
C VAL A 822 -12.20 -28.31 -1.41
N GLY A 823 -12.07 -29.41 -2.18
CA GLY A 823 -10.89 -29.70 -3.00
C GLY A 823 -10.47 -28.58 -3.97
N ASP A 824 -9.30 -28.76 -4.57
CA ASP A 824 -8.63 -27.81 -5.48
C ASP A 824 -8.89 -28.10 -6.97
N GLU A 825 -9.80 -29.03 -7.27
CA GLU A 825 -10.13 -29.47 -8.63
C GLU A 825 -10.57 -28.31 -9.53
N LEU A 826 -10.12 -28.35 -10.78
CA LEU A 826 -10.48 -27.39 -11.82
C LEU A 826 -11.62 -27.94 -12.67
N ASP A 827 -12.63 -27.11 -12.94
CA ASP A 827 -13.70 -27.45 -13.88
C ASP A 827 -13.45 -26.75 -15.24
N ALA A 828 -12.73 -27.45 -16.12
CA ALA A 828 -12.39 -26.93 -17.45
C ALA A 828 -13.62 -26.49 -18.28
N PRO A 829 -14.77 -27.22 -18.28
CA PRO A 829 -15.97 -26.79 -19.00
C PRO A 829 -16.54 -25.44 -18.51
N SER A 830 -16.67 -25.25 -17.19
CA SER A 830 -17.16 -23.98 -16.64
C SER A 830 -16.21 -22.82 -16.90
N TRP A 831 -14.89 -23.09 -16.93
CA TRP A 831 -13.89 -22.08 -17.29
C TRP A 831 -14.04 -21.62 -18.74
N GLU A 832 -14.17 -22.55 -19.69
CA GLU A 832 -14.35 -22.22 -21.11
C GLU A 832 -15.69 -21.51 -21.38
N LEU A 833 -16.76 -21.89 -20.66
CA LEU A 833 -18.05 -21.23 -20.74
C LEU A 833 -17.98 -19.76 -20.27
N LEU A 834 -17.27 -19.47 -19.18
CA LEU A 834 -17.08 -18.11 -18.68
C LEU A 834 -16.23 -17.25 -19.62
N LYS A 835 -15.26 -17.86 -20.30
CA LYS A 835 -14.44 -17.18 -21.31
C LYS A 835 -15.28 -16.82 -22.53
N THR A 836 -16.03 -17.78 -23.07
CA THR A 836 -16.98 -17.56 -24.18
C THR A 836 -18.00 -16.47 -23.85
N ALA A 837 -18.56 -16.47 -22.64
CA ALA A 837 -19.49 -15.43 -22.19
C ALA A 837 -18.82 -14.04 -22.10
N ALA A 838 -17.54 -13.98 -21.73
CA ALA A 838 -16.77 -12.73 -21.70
C ALA A 838 -16.62 -12.14 -23.10
N ASP A 839 -16.17 -12.96 -24.04
CA ASP A 839 -15.91 -12.54 -25.42
C ASP A 839 -17.22 -12.06 -26.09
N ALA A 840 -18.34 -12.76 -25.81
CA ALA A 840 -19.67 -12.35 -26.29
C ALA A 840 -20.13 -11.01 -25.69
N LEU A 841 -19.88 -10.75 -24.40
CA LEU A 841 -20.25 -9.49 -23.74
C LEU A 841 -19.40 -8.32 -24.24
N ASP A 842 -18.10 -8.50 -24.37
CA ASP A 842 -17.19 -7.48 -24.89
C ASP A 842 -17.56 -7.13 -26.34
N SER A 843 -17.81 -8.15 -27.18
CA SER A 843 -18.29 -7.94 -28.56
C SER A 843 -19.62 -7.19 -28.61
N ALA A 844 -20.61 -7.57 -27.80
CA ALA A 844 -21.90 -6.88 -27.75
C ALA A 844 -21.77 -5.41 -27.31
N HIS A 845 -20.93 -5.14 -26.30
CA HIS A 845 -20.64 -3.77 -25.83
C HIS A 845 -20.01 -2.93 -26.94
N HIS A 846 -18.97 -3.43 -27.61
CA HIS A 846 -18.28 -2.72 -28.69
C HIS A 846 -19.24 -2.33 -29.82
N HIS A 847 -20.12 -3.25 -30.22
CA HIS A 847 -21.14 -2.99 -31.24
C HIS A 847 -22.20 -2.01 -30.77
N ALA A 848 -22.64 -2.08 -29.51
CA ALA A 848 -23.64 -1.17 -28.95
C ALA A 848 -23.11 0.27 -28.89
N VAL A 849 -21.88 0.48 -28.42
CA VAL A 849 -21.24 1.80 -28.40
C VAL A 849 -21.05 2.36 -29.81
N ALA A 850 -20.58 1.55 -30.76
CA ALA A 850 -20.42 1.99 -32.15
C ALA A 850 -21.76 2.41 -32.81
N ARG A 851 -22.85 1.69 -32.52
CA ARG A 851 -24.20 1.95 -33.07
C ARG A 851 -25.00 3.01 -32.33
N ALA A 852 -24.58 3.43 -31.13
CA ALA A 852 -25.29 4.42 -30.33
C ALA A 852 -25.42 5.77 -31.06
N ASN A 853 -26.39 6.61 -30.67
CA ASN A 853 -26.56 7.92 -31.30
C ASN A 853 -25.40 8.86 -30.96
N ASN A 854 -25.12 9.79 -31.87
CA ASN A 854 -24.18 10.87 -31.59
C ASN A 854 -24.90 11.95 -30.76
N ILE A 855 -24.27 12.39 -29.68
CA ILE A 855 -24.78 13.45 -28.81
C ILE A 855 -23.89 14.70 -28.90
N SER A 856 -24.43 15.86 -28.53
CA SER A 856 -23.69 17.10 -28.45
C SER A 856 -22.81 17.18 -27.20
N LYS A 857 -21.81 18.09 -27.21
CA LYS A 857 -20.98 18.38 -26.02
C LYS A 857 -21.79 18.89 -24.83
N SER A 858 -22.90 19.59 -25.09
CA SER A 858 -23.81 20.08 -24.05
C SER A 858 -24.55 18.91 -23.39
N GLU A 859 -25.14 18.02 -24.19
CA GLU A 859 -25.84 16.83 -23.68
C GLU A 859 -24.90 15.90 -22.92
N TYR A 860 -23.68 15.69 -23.41
CA TYR A 860 -22.66 14.93 -22.69
C TYR A 860 -22.38 15.54 -21.31
N ARG A 861 -22.23 16.87 -21.20
CA ARG A 861 -22.03 17.55 -19.92
C ARG A 861 -23.23 17.40 -18.99
N THR A 862 -24.45 17.57 -19.49
CA THR A 862 -25.67 17.37 -18.71
C THR A 862 -25.76 15.94 -18.17
N ARG A 863 -25.45 14.94 -19.00
CA ARG A 863 -25.46 13.52 -18.61
C ARG A 863 -24.39 13.17 -17.58
N GLN A 864 -23.20 13.80 -17.63
CA GLN A 864 -22.17 13.64 -16.60
C GLN A 864 -22.62 14.10 -15.20
N THR A 865 -23.66 14.94 -15.11
CA THR A 865 -24.22 15.39 -13.83
C THR A 865 -25.39 14.54 -13.32
N LYS A 866 -25.88 13.57 -14.11
CA LYS A 866 -26.97 12.68 -13.70
C LYS A 866 -26.46 11.62 -12.72
N ASP A 867 -27.30 11.28 -11.73
CA ASP A 867 -27.03 10.20 -10.77
C ASP A 867 -27.07 8.80 -11.41
N TYR A 868 -27.83 8.64 -12.49
CA TYR A 868 -27.97 7.40 -13.26
C TYR A 868 -28.07 7.72 -14.76
N LEU A 869 -27.45 6.86 -15.57
CA LEU A 869 -27.54 6.87 -17.02
C LEU A 869 -28.12 5.54 -17.48
N SER A 870 -29.09 5.58 -18.40
CA SER A 870 -29.57 4.36 -19.04
C SER A 870 -28.45 3.67 -19.83
N PRO A 871 -28.54 2.35 -20.12
CA PRO A 871 -27.56 1.66 -20.95
C PRO A 871 -27.29 2.38 -22.28
N GLU A 872 -28.34 2.88 -22.94
CA GLU A 872 -28.26 3.66 -24.18
C GLU A 872 -27.49 4.96 -23.95
N GLU A 873 -27.82 5.71 -22.88
CA GLU A 873 -27.12 6.96 -22.55
C GLU A 873 -25.64 6.73 -22.21
N ILE A 874 -25.29 5.60 -21.58
CA ILE A 874 -23.91 5.19 -21.30
C ILE A 874 -23.18 4.98 -22.62
N TYR A 875 -23.76 4.21 -23.55
CA TYR A 875 -23.16 3.96 -24.85
C TYR A 875 -23.00 5.25 -25.67
N GLU A 876 -23.99 6.14 -25.64
CA GLU A 876 -23.92 7.44 -26.30
C GLU A 876 -22.85 8.36 -25.69
N CYS A 877 -22.71 8.38 -24.36
CA CYS A 877 -21.64 9.13 -23.69
C CYS A 877 -20.25 8.57 -23.99
N GLU A 878 -20.12 7.24 -24.01
CA GLU A 878 -18.87 6.57 -24.36
C GLU A 878 -18.50 6.82 -25.82
N LYS A 879 -19.47 6.70 -26.74
CA LYS A 879 -19.30 7.03 -28.16
C LYS A 879 -18.86 8.48 -28.33
N PHE A 880 -19.53 9.43 -27.68
CA PHE A 880 -19.13 10.84 -27.70
C PHE A 880 -17.70 11.02 -27.19
N ARG A 881 -17.36 10.44 -26.03
CA ARG A 881 -16.01 10.55 -25.47
C ARG A 881 -14.95 10.01 -26.42
N ILE A 882 -15.18 8.87 -27.06
CA ILE A 882 -14.26 8.27 -28.04
C ILE A 882 -14.17 9.18 -29.26
N HIS A 883 -15.29 9.54 -29.89
CA HIS A 883 -15.30 10.46 -31.03
C HIS A 883 -14.57 11.78 -30.73
N ASP A 884 -14.86 12.40 -29.59
CA ASP A 884 -14.25 13.66 -29.13
C ASP A 884 -12.74 13.53 -28.85
N SER A 885 -12.29 12.35 -28.41
CA SER A 885 -10.89 12.04 -28.09
C SER A 885 -10.04 11.73 -29.32
N TYR A 886 -10.60 10.99 -30.27
CA TYR A 886 -9.87 10.45 -31.42
C TYR A 886 -10.12 11.23 -32.72
N GLY A 887 -11.25 11.94 -32.85
CA GLY A 887 -11.61 12.69 -34.07
C GLY A 887 -11.95 11.80 -35.25
N MET A 888 -12.34 10.55 -34.98
CA MET A 888 -12.60 9.51 -35.98
C MET A 888 -13.97 8.89 -35.76
N GLU A 889 -14.49 8.21 -36.77
CA GLU A 889 -15.69 7.39 -36.64
C GLU A 889 -15.48 6.30 -35.59
N VAL A 890 -16.48 6.10 -34.73
CA VAL A 890 -16.43 5.12 -33.64
C VAL A 890 -16.84 3.75 -34.16
N THR A 891 -15.86 2.90 -34.47
CA THR A 891 -16.06 1.49 -34.85
C THR A 891 -15.92 0.56 -33.63
N PRO A 892 -16.46 -0.67 -33.67
CA PRO A 892 -16.28 -1.64 -32.59
C PRO A 892 -14.81 -1.88 -32.22
N GLU A 893 -13.92 -1.91 -33.22
CA GLU A 893 -12.48 -2.10 -33.01
C GLU A 893 -11.84 -0.93 -32.29
N LEU A 894 -12.30 0.31 -32.54
CA LEU A 894 -11.81 1.49 -31.83
C LEU A 894 -12.28 1.50 -30.36
N VAL A 895 -13.51 1.04 -30.09
CA VAL A 895 -14.02 0.90 -28.71
C VAL A 895 -13.17 -0.10 -27.92
N GLU A 896 -12.85 -1.25 -28.53
CA GLU A 896 -11.96 -2.25 -27.93
C GLU A 896 -10.56 -1.67 -27.63
N GLN A 897 -9.98 -0.97 -28.60
CA GLN A 897 -8.64 -0.39 -28.47
C GLN A 897 -8.58 0.73 -27.43
N ASP A 898 -9.61 1.58 -27.32
CA ASP A 898 -9.66 2.68 -26.35
C ASP A 898 -9.52 2.18 -24.90
N ASN A 899 -10.07 1.00 -24.59
CA ASN A 899 -9.96 0.32 -23.29
C ASN A 899 -10.34 1.24 -22.11
N GLY A 900 -11.47 1.94 -22.26
CA GLY A 900 -12.00 2.86 -21.23
C GLY A 900 -11.18 4.13 -21.06
N GLY A 901 -10.60 4.65 -22.14
CA GLY A 901 -9.80 5.87 -22.18
C GLY A 901 -8.32 5.69 -21.82
N ARG A 902 -7.85 4.45 -21.63
CA ARG A 902 -6.43 4.19 -21.35
C ARG A 902 -5.54 4.51 -22.53
N LEU A 903 -5.96 4.14 -23.75
CA LEU A 903 -5.17 4.38 -24.95
C LEU A 903 -5.03 5.88 -25.24
N VAL A 904 -6.10 6.67 -25.14
CA VAL A 904 -5.98 8.13 -25.33
C VAL A 904 -5.08 8.77 -24.27
N GLY A 905 -5.09 8.28 -23.02
CA GLY A 905 -4.16 8.72 -21.98
C GLY A 905 -2.70 8.39 -22.29
N ALA A 906 -2.46 7.20 -22.87
CA ALA A 906 -1.15 6.78 -23.35
C ALA A 906 -0.68 7.66 -24.52
N ILE A 907 -1.55 7.94 -25.49
CA ILE A 907 -1.26 8.84 -26.63
C ILE A 907 -1.03 10.29 -26.16
N ALA A 908 -1.75 10.76 -25.14
CA ALA A 908 -1.46 12.08 -24.55
C ALA A 908 -0.08 12.12 -23.89
N SER A 909 0.37 11.01 -23.30
CA SER A 909 1.73 10.88 -22.75
C SER A 909 2.78 10.77 -23.87
N LEU A 910 2.43 10.14 -25.00
CA LEU A 910 3.25 10.08 -26.21
C LEU A 910 3.45 11.48 -26.81
N GLU A 911 2.37 12.23 -26.99
CA GLU A 911 2.38 13.64 -27.40
C GLU A 911 3.29 14.48 -26.51
N ALA A 912 3.17 14.29 -25.19
CA ALA A 912 3.98 14.99 -24.21
C ALA A 912 5.47 14.67 -24.37
N ILE A 913 5.86 13.39 -24.46
CA ILE A 913 7.28 13.02 -24.55
C ILE A 913 7.89 13.30 -25.93
N LEU A 914 7.10 13.38 -27.00
CA LEU A 914 7.59 13.77 -28.34
C LEU A 914 7.76 15.29 -28.49
N SER A 915 6.99 16.08 -27.76
CA SER A 915 7.10 17.54 -27.80
C SER A 915 8.42 17.99 -27.17
N PRO A 916 9.10 19.01 -27.73
CA PRO A 916 10.34 19.52 -27.16
C PRO A 916 10.09 20.14 -25.77
N PRO A 917 11.08 20.11 -24.87
CA PRO A 917 10.99 20.85 -23.61
C PRO A 917 10.96 22.35 -23.88
N ASP A 918 10.21 23.11 -23.07
CA ASP A 918 10.08 24.56 -23.27
C ASP A 918 11.34 25.31 -22.86
N SER A 919 11.94 24.91 -21.73
CA SER A 919 13.18 25.50 -21.19
C SER A 919 13.87 24.53 -20.23
N THR A 920 15.03 24.94 -19.71
CA THR A 920 15.78 24.19 -18.68
C THR A 920 15.89 25.01 -17.41
N ILE A 921 15.78 24.34 -16.27
CA ILE A 921 16.05 24.91 -14.94
C ILE A 921 17.40 24.39 -14.51
N ASP A 922 18.30 25.30 -14.11
CA ASP A 922 19.53 24.92 -13.43
C ASP A 922 19.29 24.91 -11.92
N ASP A 923 19.50 23.75 -11.30
CA ASP A 923 19.53 23.60 -9.84
C ASP A 923 20.85 22.96 -9.44
N ASN A 924 21.72 23.74 -8.80
CA ASN A 924 23.03 23.31 -8.30
C ASN A 924 23.93 22.65 -9.38
N GLY A 925 23.93 23.17 -10.61
CA GLY A 925 24.72 22.67 -11.73
C GLY A 925 24.13 21.44 -12.41
N LYS A 926 22.91 21.01 -12.00
CA LYS A 926 22.12 20.00 -12.71
C LYS A 926 21.01 20.68 -13.49
N GLN A 927 21.00 20.44 -14.80
CA GLN A 927 19.97 20.94 -15.69
C GLN A 927 18.76 20.01 -15.71
N TYR A 928 17.58 20.58 -15.49
CA TYR A 928 16.30 19.89 -15.52
C TYR A 928 15.43 20.45 -16.65
N PRO A 929 15.06 19.65 -17.65
CA PRO A 929 14.15 20.10 -18.71
C PRO A 929 12.74 20.28 -18.16
N ILE A 930 12.13 21.43 -18.47
CA ILE A 930 10.73 21.68 -18.16
C ILE A 930 9.86 20.95 -19.20
N PRO A 931 8.85 20.17 -18.78
CA PRO A 931 7.89 19.56 -19.68
C PRO A 931 7.15 20.62 -20.52
N PRO A 932 6.59 20.25 -21.69
CA PRO A 932 5.81 21.17 -22.51
C PRO A 932 4.68 21.88 -21.75
N ASP A 933 4.35 23.10 -22.16
CA ASP A 933 3.41 24.00 -21.47
C ASP A 933 2.05 23.37 -21.19
N PHE A 934 1.54 22.55 -22.11
CA PHE A 934 0.23 21.90 -21.91
C PHE A 934 0.26 20.79 -20.85
N VAL A 935 1.44 20.23 -20.53
CA VAL A 935 1.64 19.28 -19.44
C VAL A 935 1.71 20.05 -18.12
N THR A 936 2.53 21.10 -18.07
CA THR A 936 2.70 21.93 -16.85
C THR A 936 1.41 22.68 -16.50
N ASN A 937 0.70 23.23 -17.49
CA ASN A 937 -0.60 23.88 -17.29
C ASN A 937 -1.66 22.91 -16.77
N LYS A 938 -1.58 21.62 -17.14
CA LYS A 938 -2.49 20.60 -16.61
C LYS A 938 -2.23 20.34 -15.13
N ASP A 939 -0.96 20.20 -14.72
CA ASP A 939 -0.62 20.07 -13.30
C ASP A 939 -0.96 21.34 -12.51
N ARG A 940 -0.73 22.55 -13.07
CA ARG A 940 -1.14 23.82 -12.44
C ARG A 940 -2.64 23.90 -12.25
N ALA A 941 -3.43 23.61 -13.28
CA ALA A 941 -4.88 23.63 -13.20
C ALA A 941 -5.42 22.61 -12.18
N GLU A 942 -4.82 21.41 -12.10
CA GLU A 942 -5.18 20.44 -11.06
C GLU A 942 -4.82 20.94 -9.66
N ARG A 943 -3.65 21.56 -9.46
CA ARG A 943 -3.21 22.10 -8.16
C ARG A 943 -4.01 23.32 -7.72
N ASP A 944 -4.42 24.16 -8.66
CA ASP A 944 -5.30 25.29 -8.38
C ASP A 944 -6.70 24.84 -7.98
N LYS A 945 -7.20 23.76 -8.60
CA LYS A 945 -8.51 23.20 -8.31
C LYS A 945 -8.52 22.31 -7.06
N LEU A 946 -7.44 21.58 -6.79
CA LEU A 946 -7.37 20.49 -5.81
C LEU A 946 -6.34 20.82 -4.73
N PRO A 947 -6.76 21.19 -3.51
CA PRO A 947 -5.86 21.64 -2.46
C PRO A 947 -5.06 20.52 -1.78
N PHE A 948 -5.49 19.24 -1.87
CA PHE A 948 -4.76 18.13 -1.25
C PHE A 948 -3.81 17.45 -2.23
N CYS A 949 -2.59 17.22 -1.76
CA CYS A 949 -1.52 16.64 -2.55
C CYS A 949 -1.77 15.18 -2.97
N MET A 950 -2.61 14.46 -2.22
CA MET A 950 -3.08 13.11 -2.55
C MET A 950 -4.03 13.02 -3.76
N ASP A 951 -4.50 14.17 -4.28
CA ASP A 951 -5.37 14.24 -5.46
C ASP A 951 -4.66 14.54 -6.78
N TRP A 952 -3.38 14.91 -6.74
CA TRP A 952 -2.67 15.41 -7.91
C TRP A 952 -2.25 14.30 -8.88
N GLY A 953 -2.36 14.60 -10.18
CA GLY A 953 -1.98 13.71 -11.26
C GLY A 953 -0.48 13.58 -11.48
N ASN A 954 0.31 14.62 -11.15
CA ASN A 954 1.78 14.69 -11.28
C ASN A 954 2.28 14.28 -12.68
N TYR A 955 1.73 14.89 -13.74
CA TYR A 955 2.07 14.55 -15.13
C TYR A 955 3.51 14.93 -15.49
N SER A 956 3.99 16.08 -14.99
CA SER A 956 5.35 16.59 -15.18
C SER A 956 6.41 15.64 -14.62
N ALA A 957 6.20 15.05 -13.43
CA ALA A 957 7.13 14.07 -12.87
C ALA A 957 7.23 12.80 -13.73
N ARG A 958 6.10 12.29 -14.25
CA ARG A 958 6.10 11.13 -15.15
C ARG A 958 6.78 11.42 -16.49
N TRP A 959 6.60 12.64 -17.01
CA TRP A 959 7.29 13.09 -18.21
C TRP A 959 8.80 13.16 -17.98
N LEU A 960 9.23 13.81 -16.89
CA LEU A 960 10.64 13.98 -16.56
C LEU A 960 11.34 12.64 -16.34
N ALA A 961 10.69 11.70 -15.65
CA ALA A 961 11.23 10.35 -15.46
C ALA A 961 11.50 9.65 -16.80
N ARG A 962 10.59 9.76 -17.77
CA ARG A 962 10.80 9.21 -19.13
C ARG A 962 11.87 9.97 -19.89
N PHE A 963 11.92 11.28 -19.76
CA PHE A 963 12.92 12.11 -20.43
C PHE A 963 14.34 11.80 -19.93
N ASN A 964 14.53 11.70 -18.61
CA ASN A 964 15.81 11.38 -17.97
C ASN A 964 16.29 9.96 -18.29
N LEU A 965 15.39 9.05 -18.65
CA LEU A 965 15.75 7.74 -19.19
C LEU A 965 16.29 7.80 -20.62
N GLY A 966 16.26 8.96 -21.28
CA GLY A 966 16.65 9.13 -22.68
C GLY A 966 15.58 8.69 -23.68
N LEU A 967 14.36 8.40 -23.21
CA LEU A 967 13.29 7.86 -24.06
C LEU A 967 12.92 8.83 -25.19
N HIS A 968 12.94 10.15 -24.93
CA HIS A 968 12.67 11.17 -25.95
C HIS A 968 13.56 10.98 -27.19
N HIS A 969 14.88 10.85 -27.00
CA HIS A 969 15.84 10.73 -28.12
C HIS A 969 15.65 9.42 -28.90
N ILE A 970 15.46 8.30 -28.19
CA ILE A 970 15.23 6.99 -28.83
C ILE A 970 13.93 7.02 -29.63
N LEU A 971 12.88 7.59 -29.05
CA LEU A 971 11.57 7.63 -29.66
C LEU A 971 11.53 8.53 -30.89
N THR A 972 12.19 9.70 -30.87
CA THR A 972 12.30 10.60 -32.03
C THR A 972 12.93 9.89 -33.23
N ARG A 973 13.99 9.11 -33.02
CA ARG A 973 14.64 8.30 -34.06
C ARG A 973 13.70 7.22 -34.61
N LEU A 974 13.04 6.50 -33.72
CA LEU A 974 12.08 5.45 -34.08
C LEU A 974 10.88 5.99 -34.87
N VAL A 975 10.37 7.17 -34.51
CA VAL A 975 9.28 7.86 -35.24
C VAL A 975 9.74 8.32 -36.61
N ALA A 976 11.02 8.70 -36.77
CA ALA A 976 11.64 9.00 -38.06
C ALA A 976 11.84 7.76 -38.96
N GLY A 977 11.51 6.56 -38.46
CA GLY A 977 11.62 5.30 -39.20
C GLY A 977 12.96 4.59 -39.05
N GLU A 978 13.83 5.05 -38.14
CA GLU A 978 15.07 4.33 -37.85
C GLU A 978 14.79 2.97 -37.18
N GLU A 979 15.68 2.01 -37.44
CA GLU A 979 15.67 0.70 -36.78
C GLU A 979 16.81 0.63 -35.76
N ILE A 980 16.52 0.09 -34.59
CA ILE A 980 17.50 -0.05 -33.50
C ILE A 980 17.78 -1.53 -33.21
N LYS A 981 18.99 -1.79 -32.71
CA LYS A 981 19.41 -3.12 -32.25
C LYS A 981 19.39 -3.17 -30.73
N ALA A 982 19.48 -4.38 -30.17
CA ALA A 982 19.55 -4.57 -28.72
C ALA A 982 20.84 -4.02 -28.09
N ASP A 983 21.87 -3.78 -28.88
CA ASP A 983 23.17 -3.21 -28.50
C ASP A 983 23.30 -1.71 -28.83
N ASP A 984 22.20 -1.03 -29.17
CA ASP A 984 22.19 0.43 -29.39
C ASP A 984 22.68 1.18 -28.13
N ALA A 985 23.61 2.12 -28.31
CA ALA A 985 24.28 2.81 -27.21
C ALA A 985 23.31 3.63 -26.33
N GLN A 986 22.28 4.26 -26.91
CA GLN A 986 21.28 5.01 -26.15
C GLN A 986 20.38 4.06 -25.35
N LEU A 987 20.05 2.91 -25.95
CA LEU A 987 19.24 1.87 -25.30
C LEU A 987 19.98 1.22 -24.11
N LEU A 988 21.28 0.99 -24.27
CA LEU A 988 22.14 0.50 -23.18
C LEU A 988 22.27 1.54 -22.06
N ASN A 989 22.42 2.82 -22.41
CA ASN A 989 22.46 3.91 -21.43
C ASN A 989 21.14 4.04 -20.66
N MET A 990 19.99 3.98 -21.36
CA MET A 990 18.66 3.96 -20.72
C MET A 990 18.55 2.81 -19.71
N SER A 991 19.06 1.63 -20.06
CA SER A 991 19.04 0.46 -19.18
C SER A 991 19.92 0.66 -17.94
N ALA A 992 21.10 1.26 -18.10
CA ALA A 992 21.98 1.60 -16.98
C ALA A 992 21.31 2.61 -16.02
N ILE A 993 20.79 3.71 -16.56
CA ILE A 993 20.06 4.73 -15.78
C ILE A 993 18.87 4.08 -15.04
N ALA A 994 18.12 3.21 -15.71
CA ALA A 994 16.96 2.55 -15.11
C ALA A 994 17.32 1.65 -13.92
N VAL A 995 18.48 0.99 -13.96
CA VAL A 995 18.98 0.19 -12.83
C VAL A 995 19.35 1.11 -11.66
N ASP A 996 20.04 2.22 -11.95
CA ASP A 996 20.49 3.17 -10.93
C ASP A 996 19.31 3.88 -10.24
N CYS A 997 18.19 4.10 -10.95
CA CYS A 997 17.00 4.77 -10.42
C CYS A 997 15.75 3.88 -10.27
N ALA A 998 15.91 2.55 -10.18
CA ALA A 998 14.83 1.57 -10.18
C ALA A 998 13.68 1.86 -9.18
N VAL A 999 14.02 2.37 -7.99
CA VAL A 999 13.04 2.75 -6.95
C VAL A 999 12.16 3.92 -7.40
N HIS A 1000 12.75 4.93 -8.05
CA HIS A 1000 12.03 6.08 -8.57
C HIS A 1000 11.14 5.69 -9.77
N ILE A 1001 11.61 4.78 -10.64
CA ILE A 1001 10.80 4.25 -11.75
C ILE A 1001 9.57 3.53 -11.22
N LYS A 1002 9.73 2.64 -10.24
CA LYS A 1002 8.59 1.94 -9.62
C LYS A 1002 7.59 2.93 -9.03
N THR A 1003 8.09 3.99 -8.40
CA THR A 1003 7.26 5.00 -7.74
C THR A 1003 6.50 5.89 -8.74
N ILE A 1004 7.18 6.39 -9.78
CA ILE A 1004 6.64 7.39 -10.71
C ILE A 1004 5.97 6.74 -11.92
N LEU A 1005 6.59 5.71 -12.50
CA LEU A 1005 6.15 5.04 -13.73
C LEU A 1005 5.42 3.71 -13.46
N GLY A 1006 5.44 3.20 -12.23
CA GLY A 1006 4.56 2.11 -11.80
C GLY A 1006 4.99 0.69 -12.21
N PHE A 1007 6.25 0.47 -12.61
CA PHE A 1007 6.77 -0.86 -12.92
C PHE A 1007 8.11 -1.14 -12.24
N THR A 1008 8.40 -2.42 -11.96
CA THR A 1008 9.64 -2.82 -11.29
C THR A 1008 10.72 -3.11 -12.32
N VAL A 1009 11.89 -2.50 -12.17
CA VAL A 1009 13.07 -2.76 -13.02
C VAL A 1009 13.87 -3.92 -12.41
N PRO A 1010 14.11 -5.02 -13.14
CA PRO A 1010 14.97 -6.10 -12.67
C PRO A 1010 16.44 -5.64 -12.62
N PRO A 1011 17.32 -6.28 -11.83
CA PRO A 1011 18.74 -5.89 -11.70
C PRO A 1011 19.55 -5.90 -13.00
N SER A 1012 19.11 -6.68 -13.99
CA SER A 1012 19.72 -6.76 -15.32
C SER A 1012 18.63 -6.75 -16.39
N PRO A 1013 17.99 -5.59 -16.65
CA PRO A 1013 16.92 -5.50 -17.61
C PRO A 1013 17.45 -5.71 -19.03
N LYS A 1014 16.77 -6.51 -19.83
CA LYS A 1014 17.07 -6.60 -21.26
C LYS A 1014 16.70 -5.24 -21.89
N PRO A 1015 17.60 -4.58 -22.66
CA PRO A 1015 17.34 -3.21 -23.14
C PRO A 1015 16.05 -3.07 -23.95
N ILE A 1016 15.77 -4.03 -24.82
CA ILE A 1016 14.53 -4.08 -25.62
C ILE A 1016 13.28 -4.33 -24.77
N TRP A 1017 13.40 -5.09 -23.68
CA TRP A 1017 12.28 -5.30 -22.76
C TRP A 1017 11.89 -3.99 -22.06
N LEU A 1018 12.88 -3.22 -21.59
CA LEU A 1018 12.64 -1.93 -20.95
C LEU A 1018 11.98 -0.94 -21.91
N LEU A 1019 12.49 -0.87 -23.15
CA LEU A 1019 11.87 -0.05 -24.20
C LEU A 1019 10.44 -0.51 -24.51
N GLY A 1020 10.20 -1.81 -24.63
CA GLY A 1020 8.87 -2.37 -24.88
C GLY A 1020 7.86 -1.93 -23.82
N ILE A 1021 8.21 -2.04 -22.53
CA ILE A 1021 7.35 -1.59 -21.42
C ILE A 1021 7.07 -0.08 -21.51
N LEU A 1022 8.09 0.73 -21.77
CA LEU A 1022 7.92 2.18 -21.88
C LEU A 1022 7.03 2.56 -23.06
N LEU A 1023 7.16 1.86 -24.19
CA LEU A 1023 6.34 2.08 -25.39
C LEU A 1023 4.90 1.62 -25.20
N ASP A 1024 4.68 0.49 -24.52
CA ASP A 1024 3.34 0.01 -24.18
C ASP A 1024 2.58 1.05 -23.32
N GLN A 1025 3.28 1.73 -22.39
CA GLN A 1025 2.71 2.83 -21.60
C GLN A 1025 2.38 4.08 -22.44
N LEU A 1026 2.91 4.19 -23.65
CA LEU A 1026 2.67 5.27 -24.61
C LEU A 1026 1.71 4.85 -25.74
N GLY A 1027 1.17 3.63 -25.69
CA GLY A 1027 0.24 3.11 -26.70
C GLY A 1027 0.91 2.67 -28.00
N LEU A 1028 2.23 2.45 -27.98
CA LEU A 1028 3.02 2.02 -29.13
C LEU A 1028 3.50 0.58 -28.96
N LYS A 1029 3.76 -0.12 -30.06
CA LYS A 1029 4.34 -1.47 -30.07
C LYS A 1029 5.60 -1.55 -30.91
N LEU A 1030 6.53 -2.40 -30.47
CA LEU A 1030 7.70 -2.77 -31.24
C LEU A 1030 7.39 -3.93 -32.18
N THR A 1031 7.88 -3.82 -33.40
CA THR A 1031 8.01 -4.91 -34.37
C THR A 1031 9.49 -5.17 -34.63
N TYR A 1032 9.81 -6.31 -35.24
CA TYR A 1032 11.19 -6.59 -35.62
C TYR A 1032 11.29 -7.37 -36.91
N ARG A 1033 12.38 -7.14 -37.62
CA ARG A 1033 12.83 -8.01 -38.73
C ARG A 1033 14.19 -8.61 -38.40
N LYS A 1034 14.47 -9.77 -38.96
CA LYS A 1034 15.77 -10.44 -38.81
C LYS A 1034 16.63 -10.12 -40.03
N GLN A 1035 17.86 -9.70 -39.80
CA GLN A 1035 18.83 -9.44 -40.85
C GLN A 1035 20.09 -10.30 -40.62
N GLY A 1036 20.56 -10.95 -41.70
CA GLY A 1036 21.77 -11.77 -41.69
C GLY A 1036 21.53 -13.26 -42.01
N PRO A 1037 22.62 -14.03 -42.21
CA PRO A 1037 22.57 -15.46 -42.52
C PRO A 1037 22.07 -16.29 -41.33
N ARG A 1038 21.51 -17.49 -41.61
CA ARG A 1038 21.01 -18.44 -40.60
C ARG A 1038 22.13 -18.75 -39.58
N GLY A 1039 21.87 -18.51 -38.28
CA GLY A 1039 22.84 -18.67 -37.20
C GLY A 1039 23.55 -17.38 -36.75
N GLN A 1040 23.52 -16.30 -37.55
CA GLN A 1040 24.07 -14.97 -37.20
C GLN A 1040 23.03 -13.85 -37.34
N GLN A 1041 21.75 -14.18 -37.27
CA GLN A 1041 20.66 -13.23 -37.49
C GLN A 1041 20.56 -12.22 -36.33
N VAL A 1042 20.63 -10.93 -36.66
CA VAL A 1042 20.38 -9.83 -35.71
C VAL A 1042 18.95 -9.35 -35.86
N LYS A 1043 18.28 -9.08 -34.74
CA LYS A 1043 16.94 -8.47 -34.73
C LYS A 1043 17.09 -6.95 -34.80
N LEU A 1044 16.46 -6.35 -35.80
CA LEU A 1044 16.28 -4.91 -35.95
C LEU A 1044 14.86 -4.57 -35.55
N PHE A 1045 14.72 -3.68 -34.56
CA PHE A 1045 13.45 -3.28 -33.98
C PHE A 1045 13.02 -1.93 -34.50
N SER A 1046 11.74 -1.80 -34.82
CA SER A 1046 11.10 -0.56 -35.27
C SER A 1046 9.70 -0.44 -34.66
N LEU A 1047 9.12 0.76 -34.70
CA LEU A 1047 7.72 0.94 -34.29
C LEU A 1047 6.79 0.29 -35.30
N SER A 1048 5.72 -0.31 -34.81
CA SER A 1048 4.66 -0.78 -35.70
C SER A 1048 4.05 0.41 -36.45
N LYS A 1049 4.11 0.35 -37.78
CA LYS A 1049 3.62 1.42 -38.66
C LYS A 1049 2.13 1.71 -38.43
N LYS A 1050 1.31 0.67 -38.26
CA LYS A 1050 -0.13 0.78 -38.01
C LYS A 1050 -0.42 1.57 -36.73
N GLU A 1051 0.17 1.17 -35.61
CA GLU A 1051 -0.05 1.84 -34.32
C GLU A 1051 0.55 3.25 -34.29
N LEU A 1052 1.70 3.48 -34.94
CA LEU A 1052 2.31 4.81 -35.03
C LEU A 1052 1.47 5.79 -35.86
N GLU A 1053 1.02 5.40 -37.06
CA GLU A 1053 0.18 6.25 -37.92
C GLU A 1053 -1.12 6.63 -37.20
N PHE A 1054 -1.77 5.65 -36.55
CA PHE A 1054 -2.95 5.90 -35.73
C PHE A 1054 -2.66 6.90 -34.60
N ALA A 1055 -1.59 6.71 -33.84
CA ALA A 1055 -1.24 7.61 -32.74
C ALA A 1055 -0.95 9.04 -33.23
N LEU A 1056 -0.22 9.20 -34.34
CA LEU A 1056 0.09 10.50 -34.93
C LEU A 1056 -1.16 11.24 -35.43
N GLN A 1057 -2.11 10.51 -36.04
CA GLN A 1057 -3.40 11.08 -36.45
C GLN A 1057 -4.18 11.63 -35.24
N VAL A 1058 -4.21 10.87 -34.13
CA VAL A 1058 -4.88 11.28 -32.89
C VAL A 1058 -4.18 12.49 -32.25
N ILE A 1059 -2.84 12.53 -32.28
CA ILE A 1059 -2.07 13.68 -31.81
C ILE A 1059 -2.40 14.93 -32.64
N ALA A 1060 -2.47 14.83 -33.96
CA ALA A 1060 -2.82 15.95 -34.83
C ALA A 1060 -4.24 16.49 -34.52
N HIS A 1061 -5.22 15.60 -34.31
CA HIS A 1061 -6.57 15.97 -33.88
C HIS A 1061 -6.56 16.72 -32.54
N ARG A 1062 -5.81 16.21 -31.56
CA ARG A 1062 -5.68 16.84 -30.24
C ARG A 1062 -5.01 18.22 -30.30
N GLN A 1063 -4.00 18.39 -31.17
CA GLN A 1063 -3.34 19.67 -31.40
C GLN A 1063 -4.29 20.69 -32.04
N ALA A 1064 -5.01 20.30 -33.10
CA ALA A 1064 -6.01 21.14 -33.76
C ALA A 1064 -7.09 21.62 -32.78
N LYS A 1065 -7.65 20.69 -32.00
CA LYS A 1065 -8.65 21.00 -30.96
C LYS A 1065 -8.12 21.95 -29.88
N ARG A 1066 -6.84 21.83 -29.49
CA ARG A 1066 -6.23 22.77 -28.54
C ARG A 1066 -6.09 24.17 -29.14
N ALA A 1067 -5.68 24.27 -30.41
CA ALA A 1067 -5.57 25.54 -31.13
C ALA A 1067 -6.95 26.22 -31.29
N GLU A 1068 -7.99 25.46 -31.63
CA GLU A 1068 -9.37 25.96 -31.72
C GLU A 1068 -9.88 26.51 -30.38
N ASN A 1069 -9.66 25.79 -29.27
CA ASN A 1069 -10.06 26.26 -27.95
C ASN A 1069 -9.31 27.54 -27.54
N GLN A 1070 -8.03 27.66 -27.88
CA GLN A 1070 -7.24 28.88 -27.63
C GLN A 1070 -7.74 30.06 -28.48
N ALA A 1071 -8.03 29.83 -29.76
CA ALA A 1071 -8.59 30.85 -30.64
C ALA A 1071 -9.98 31.32 -30.16
N GLN A 1072 -10.86 30.39 -29.78
CA GLN A 1072 -12.18 30.72 -29.21
C GLN A 1072 -12.06 31.54 -27.92
N TYR A 1073 -11.14 31.16 -27.03
CA TYR A 1073 -10.88 31.90 -25.78
C TYR A 1073 -10.38 33.32 -26.05
N GLN A 1074 -9.43 33.48 -26.97
CA GLN A 1074 -8.91 34.79 -27.38
C GLN A 1074 -9.96 35.68 -28.06
N THR A 1075 -10.89 35.07 -28.81
CA THR A 1075 -11.97 35.79 -29.49
C THR A 1075 -13.06 36.23 -28.51
N THR A 1076 -13.30 35.44 -27.44
CA THR A 1076 -14.36 35.70 -26.43
C THR A 1076 -13.90 36.65 -25.31
N TYR A 1077 -12.61 36.63 -24.93
CA TYR A 1077 -12.08 37.39 -23.79
C TYR A 1077 -10.92 38.33 -24.16
N GLY A 1078 -10.88 38.83 -25.41
CA GLY A 1078 -9.75 39.54 -26.00
C GLY A 1078 -9.10 40.63 -25.13
N GLY A 1079 -7.85 40.40 -24.73
CA GLY A 1079 -6.96 41.37 -24.08
C GLY A 1079 -6.11 40.72 -22.99
N ALA A 1080 -4.78 40.88 -23.05
CA ALA A 1080 -3.82 40.26 -22.14
C ALA A 1080 -4.12 40.57 -20.66
N VAL A 1081 -4.53 39.55 -19.90
CA VAL A 1081 -4.50 39.54 -18.44
C VAL A 1081 -3.72 38.29 -18.01
N VAL A 1082 -2.61 38.53 -17.31
CA VAL A 1082 -1.82 37.51 -16.62
C VAL A 1082 -2.73 36.80 -15.62
N PHE A 1083 -2.63 35.46 -15.56
CA PHE A 1083 -3.41 34.62 -14.67
C PHE A 1083 -3.31 35.06 -13.19
N THR A 1084 -4.39 35.67 -12.70
CA THR A 1084 -4.92 35.38 -11.36
C THR A 1084 -6.39 34.99 -11.54
N PRO A 1085 -6.79 33.74 -11.23
CA PRO A 1085 -8.21 33.43 -11.09
C PRO A 1085 -8.80 34.33 -10.00
N PRO A 1086 -10.07 34.74 -10.10
CA PRO A 1086 -10.69 35.54 -9.06
C PRO A 1086 -10.62 34.78 -7.72
N ILE A 1087 -10.27 35.51 -6.66
CA ILE A 1087 -10.57 35.09 -5.30
C ILE A 1087 -12.09 34.93 -5.28
N ASN A 1088 -12.60 33.69 -5.28
CA ASN A 1088 -13.98 33.43 -4.94
C ASN A 1088 -14.16 33.74 -3.44
N GLY A 1089 -14.24 35.03 -3.14
CA GLY A 1089 -14.83 35.54 -1.93
C GLY A 1089 -16.34 35.50 -2.11
N ILE A 1090 -16.99 34.74 -1.24
CA ILE A 1090 -18.20 35.12 -0.50
C ILE A 1090 -19.33 35.74 -1.35
N GLY A 1091 -20.37 34.93 -1.59
CA GLY A 1091 -21.79 35.31 -1.70
C GLY A 1091 -22.19 36.47 -2.62
N ASN A 1092 -22.98 36.17 -3.65
CA ASN A 1092 -24.28 36.84 -3.86
C ASN A 1092 -25.19 36.12 -4.86
N SER A 1093 -26.49 36.28 -4.57
CA SER A 1093 -27.74 35.77 -5.18
C SER A 1093 -27.93 36.11 -6.67
N PRO A 1094 -28.82 35.42 -7.43
CA PRO A 1094 -29.00 35.67 -8.86
C PRO A 1094 -29.91 36.88 -9.09
N TYR A 1095 -29.66 37.68 -10.13
CA TYR A 1095 -30.63 38.22 -11.11
C TYR A 1095 -30.02 39.35 -11.97
N GLU A 1096 -30.33 39.25 -13.28
CA GLU A 1096 -30.56 40.29 -14.31
C GLU A 1096 -29.45 41.14 -14.95
N GLU A 1097 -29.64 41.29 -16.27
CA GLU A 1097 -28.87 42.02 -17.29
C GLU A 1097 -28.82 43.53 -17.02
N GLY A 1098 -27.69 44.17 -17.37
CA GLY A 1098 -27.56 45.62 -17.29
C GLY A 1098 -26.34 46.20 -18.01
N ALA A 1099 -26.61 46.64 -19.24
CA ALA A 1099 -25.93 47.65 -20.09
C ALA A 1099 -24.52 48.17 -19.76
N THR A 1100 -23.71 48.15 -20.81
CA THR A 1100 -22.50 48.94 -21.08
C THR A 1100 -22.74 50.45 -20.95
N THR A 1101 -21.80 51.16 -20.31
CA THR A 1101 -21.55 52.59 -20.56
C THR A 1101 -20.06 52.86 -20.66
N ALA A 1102 -19.75 53.80 -21.55
CA ALA A 1102 -18.49 54.00 -22.25
C ALA A 1102 -17.59 55.08 -21.64
N GLU A 1103 -16.36 55.09 -22.16
CA GLU A 1103 -15.50 56.27 -22.44
C GLU A 1103 -14.92 57.12 -21.30
N GLY A 1104 -13.61 57.41 -21.40
CA GLY A 1104 -13.11 58.75 -21.10
C GLY A 1104 -11.71 58.92 -20.50
N GLN A 1105 -10.76 59.22 -21.40
CA GLN A 1105 -9.69 60.22 -21.24
C GLN A 1105 -8.27 59.85 -20.75
N ARG A 1106 -7.35 60.33 -21.59
CA ARG A 1106 -5.89 60.43 -21.52
C ARG A 1106 -5.44 61.49 -20.52
N GLY A 1107 -4.24 61.35 -19.93
CA GLY A 1107 -3.53 62.45 -19.28
C GLY A 1107 -2.07 62.13 -18.92
N ARG A 1108 -1.15 62.95 -19.44
CA ARG A 1108 0.32 62.92 -19.33
C ARG A 1108 0.88 63.21 -17.92
N GLY A 1109 2.14 62.78 -17.67
CA GLY A 1109 3.20 63.71 -17.25
C GLY A 1109 3.98 63.45 -15.96
N ALA A 1110 5.29 63.20 -16.14
CA ALA A 1110 6.47 63.78 -15.44
C ALA A 1110 6.78 63.50 -13.94
N GLU A 1111 7.99 62.94 -13.76
CA GLU A 1111 9.11 63.31 -12.85
C GLU A 1111 8.88 63.78 -11.39
N GLY A 1112 9.68 63.20 -10.47
CA GLY A 1112 9.99 63.82 -9.17
C GLY A 1112 10.48 62.83 -8.09
N GLN A 1113 11.73 63.02 -7.64
CA GLN A 1113 12.40 62.35 -6.52
C GLN A 1113 11.80 62.69 -5.15
N GLU A 1114 12.00 61.82 -4.16
CA GLU A 1114 12.47 62.09 -2.77
C GLU A 1114 12.15 60.87 -1.87
N SER A 1115 13.15 60.13 -1.38
CA SER A 1115 13.89 60.31 -0.11
C SER A 1115 13.31 59.44 1.03
N PHE A 1116 14.13 58.55 1.59
CA PHE A 1116 13.97 58.06 2.97
C PHE A 1116 15.34 57.66 3.53
N SER A 1117 15.74 58.37 4.58
CA SER A 1117 16.89 58.08 5.43
C SER A 1117 16.56 57.00 6.50
N PRO A 1118 17.58 56.34 7.08
CA PRO A 1118 17.43 55.09 7.81
C PRO A 1118 17.29 55.26 9.33
N ALA A 1119 16.62 54.30 9.98
CA ALA A 1119 16.50 54.17 11.43
C ALA A 1119 17.52 53.14 12.00
N PRO A 1120 17.85 53.19 13.30
CA PRO A 1120 19.21 52.97 13.81
C PRO A 1120 19.52 51.55 14.35
N LEU A 1121 20.82 51.28 14.41
CA LEU A 1121 21.51 50.13 14.99
C LEU A 1121 21.47 50.08 16.52
N HIS A 1122 21.30 48.88 17.09
CA HIS A 1122 22.00 48.40 18.29
C HIS A 1122 21.86 46.84 18.39
N PRO A 1123 22.68 46.13 19.20
CA PRO A 1123 23.60 45.11 18.69
C PRO A 1123 23.47 43.76 19.41
N CYS A 1124 23.51 42.64 18.68
CA CYS A 1124 23.85 41.34 19.24
C CYS A 1124 24.14 40.39 18.07
N ILE A 1125 25.42 40.23 17.69
CA ILE A 1125 25.85 39.14 16.81
C ILE A 1125 26.42 38.04 17.70
N LEU A 1126 25.61 36.99 17.88
CA LEU A 1126 26.10 35.65 18.17
C LEU A 1126 25.87 34.83 16.89
N ALA A 1127 26.99 34.54 16.23
CA ALA A 1127 27.23 33.57 15.15
C ALA A 1127 26.00 32.92 14.45
N SER A 1128 25.51 33.56 13.40
CA SER A 1128 24.79 32.92 12.30
C SER A 1128 25.72 32.82 11.09
N PHE A 1129 25.94 31.62 10.55
CA PHE A 1129 26.69 31.43 9.31
C PHE A 1129 26.05 32.26 8.17
N PRO A 1130 26.85 32.94 7.32
CA PRO A 1130 26.30 33.78 6.25
C PRO A 1130 25.56 32.92 5.21
N ASP A 1131 24.46 33.46 4.66
CA ASP A 1131 23.77 32.82 3.55
C ASP A 1131 24.70 32.69 2.32
N ARG A 1132 24.40 31.72 1.45
CA ARG A 1132 25.26 31.43 0.29
C ARG A 1132 25.39 32.63 -0.66
N THR A 1133 24.36 33.47 -0.73
CA THR A 1133 24.34 34.70 -1.54
C THR A 1133 25.41 35.69 -1.06
N THR A 1134 25.54 35.86 0.25
CA THR A 1134 26.57 36.71 0.88
C THR A 1134 27.97 36.15 0.63
N VAL A 1135 28.16 34.83 0.77
CA VAL A 1135 29.46 34.19 0.49
C VAL A 1135 29.84 34.39 -0.98
N LEU A 1136 28.92 34.19 -1.93
CA LEU A 1136 29.19 34.40 -3.36
C LEU A 1136 29.47 35.88 -3.69
N HIS A 1137 28.80 36.81 -3.01
CA HIS A 1137 29.13 38.24 -3.15
C HIS A 1137 30.54 38.55 -2.67
N CYS A 1138 30.95 37.99 -1.52
CA CYS A 1138 32.32 38.09 -1.01
C CYS A 1138 33.35 37.44 -1.96
N VAL A 1139 33.03 36.29 -2.57
CA VAL A 1139 33.87 35.67 -3.61
C VAL A 1139 34.08 36.66 -4.77
N GLU A 1140 33.02 37.28 -5.26
CA GLU A 1140 33.12 38.21 -6.39
C GLU A 1140 33.93 39.47 -6.05
N MET A 1141 33.88 39.93 -4.79
CA MET A 1141 34.76 41.00 -4.32
C MET A 1141 36.24 40.58 -4.37
N LEU A 1142 36.59 39.37 -3.91
CA LEU A 1142 37.97 38.87 -4.00
C LEU A 1142 38.41 38.72 -5.46
N ARG A 1143 37.55 38.19 -6.32
CA ARG A 1143 37.79 38.06 -7.78
C ARG A 1143 38.04 39.38 -8.46
N SER A 1144 37.27 40.42 -8.13
CA SER A 1144 37.49 41.76 -8.66
C SER A 1144 38.79 42.41 -8.16
N SER A 1145 39.25 42.01 -6.97
CA SER A 1145 40.45 42.54 -6.34
C SER A 1145 41.75 41.87 -6.78
N ILE A 1146 41.69 40.63 -7.30
CA ILE A 1146 42.87 39.89 -7.77
C ILE A 1146 43.60 40.65 -8.89
N VAL A 1147 42.86 41.34 -9.76
CA VAL A 1147 43.39 42.17 -10.86
C VAL A 1147 44.19 43.37 -10.33
N LYS A 1148 43.95 43.78 -9.08
CA LYS A 1148 44.62 44.89 -8.40
C LYS A 1148 45.84 44.42 -7.57
N GLY A 1149 46.15 43.12 -7.58
CA GLY A 1149 47.30 42.54 -6.88
C GLY A 1149 47.02 42.06 -5.46
N LEU A 1150 47.98 41.34 -4.89
CA LEU A 1150 47.85 40.62 -3.62
C LEU A 1150 47.53 41.53 -2.41
N GLU A 1151 48.03 42.76 -2.38
CA GLU A 1151 47.75 43.69 -1.27
C GLU A 1151 46.28 44.14 -1.24
N ALA A 1152 45.60 44.19 -2.39
CA ALA A 1152 44.16 44.45 -2.45
C ALA A 1152 43.34 43.28 -1.89
N VAL A 1153 43.79 42.04 -2.17
CA VAL A 1153 43.19 40.81 -1.61
C VAL A 1153 43.37 40.77 -0.10
N LYS A 1154 44.59 41.03 0.40
CA LYS A 1154 44.88 41.14 1.85
C LYS A 1154 44.01 42.21 2.52
N GLY A 1155 43.83 43.38 1.90
CA GLY A 1155 42.99 44.46 2.42
C GLY A 1155 41.50 44.11 2.53
N ILE A 1156 40.98 43.24 1.65
CA ILE A 1156 39.61 42.73 1.79
C ILE A 1156 39.52 41.68 2.89
N LEU A 1157 40.47 40.74 2.93
CA LEU A 1157 40.51 39.69 3.95
C LEU A 1157 40.60 40.26 5.37
N ARG A 1158 41.37 41.34 5.59
CA ARG A 1158 41.46 42.04 6.89
C ARG A 1158 40.13 42.53 7.45
N ARG A 1159 39.08 42.64 6.62
CA ARG A 1159 37.74 43.06 7.08
C ARG A 1159 36.85 41.90 7.53
N TRP A 1160 37.34 40.68 7.40
CA TRP A 1160 36.60 39.45 7.67
C TRP A 1160 37.28 38.62 8.76
N GLY A 1161 36.49 37.94 9.57
CA GLY A 1161 36.99 36.93 10.49
C GLY A 1161 37.40 35.63 9.79
N THR A 1162 38.22 34.85 10.47
CA THR A 1162 38.87 33.61 9.98
C THR A 1162 37.86 32.66 9.32
N ASP A 1163 36.71 32.42 9.96
CA ASP A 1163 35.69 31.50 9.44
C ASP A 1163 35.11 31.96 8.10
N LEU A 1164 34.85 33.26 7.94
CA LEU A 1164 34.35 33.83 6.68
C LEU A 1164 35.43 33.82 5.60
N ARG A 1165 36.69 34.09 5.96
CA ARG A 1165 37.83 34.02 5.01
C ARG A 1165 37.95 32.61 4.44
N TRP A 1166 37.91 31.58 5.29
CA TRP A 1166 37.96 30.19 4.86
C TRP A 1166 36.76 29.79 4.01
N LEU A 1167 35.55 30.15 4.44
CA LEU A 1167 34.33 29.86 3.68
C LEU A 1167 34.35 30.50 2.28
N VAL A 1168 34.76 31.76 2.19
CA VAL A 1168 34.81 32.50 0.93
C VAL A 1168 35.93 31.99 0.03
N VAL A 1169 37.14 31.70 0.55
CA VAL A 1169 38.24 31.19 -0.27
C VAL A 1169 37.98 29.77 -0.77
N LEU A 1170 37.40 28.89 0.05
CA LEU A 1170 37.00 27.54 -0.38
C LEU A 1170 35.87 27.58 -1.41
N GLU A 1171 34.94 28.53 -1.32
CA GLU A 1171 33.91 28.71 -2.34
C GLU A 1171 34.50 29.36 -3.61
N TRP A 1172 35.48 30.25 -3.47
CA TRP A 1172 36.22 30.82 -4.60
C TRP A 1172 36.98 29.75 -5.39
N GLU A 1173 37.65 28.80 -4.73
CA GLU A 1173 38.30 27.66 -5.39
C GLU A 1173 37.30 26.83 -6.21
N LYS A 1174 36.08 26.61 -5.70
CA LYS A 1174 35.03 25.89 -6.44
C LYS A 1174 34.54 26.65 -7.66
N VAL A 1175 34.52 27.99 -7.59
CA VAL A 1175 34.09 28.87 -8.68
C VAL A 1175 35.18 29.01 -9.75
N SER A 1176 36.46 29.15 -9.35
CA SER A 1176 37.58 29.33 -10.27
C SER A 1176 38.92 28.89 -9.64
N GLU A 1177 39.22 27.60 -9.67
CA GLU A 1177 40.47 27.03 -9.12
C GLU A 1177 41.72 27.70 -9.72
N ALA A 1178 41.70 28.04 -11.02
CA ALA A 1178 42.83 28.65 -11.71
C ALA A 1178 43.23 30.03 -11.13
N GLU A 1179 42.27 30.82 -10.64
CA GLU A 1179 42.53 32.13 -10.02
C GLU A 1179 43.23 31.98 -8.66
N VAL A 1180 42.79 31.02 -7.85
CA VAL A 1180 43.40 30.74 -6.53
C VAL A 1180 44.79 30.13 -6.69
N ARG A 1181 44.99 29.23 -7.67
CA ARG A 1181 46.33 28.68 -8.00
C ARG A 1181 47.33 29.75 -8.45
N SER A 1182 46.84 30.80 -9.13
CA SER A 1182 47.67 31.95 -9.51
C SER A 1182 48.13 32.73 -8.26
N LEU A 1183 47.25 32.91 -7.27
CA LEU A 1183 47.58 33.52 -5.98
C LEU A 1183 48.55 32.68 -5.15
N GLU A 1184 48.36 31.36 -5.09
CA GLU A 1184 49.31 30.43 -4.42
C GLU A 1184 50.70 30.48 -5.06
N THR A 1185 50.78 30.68 -6.39
CA THR A 1185 52.06 30.81 -7.09
C THR A 1185 52.76 32.13 -6.75
N ALA A 1186 52.00 33.20 -6.52
CA ALA A 1186 52.53 34.51 -6.14
C ALA A 1186 52.85 34.64 -4.63
N GLU A 1187 52.10 33.95 -3.77
CA GLU A 1187 52.27 33.88 -2.32
C GLU A 1187 52.10 32.41 -1.87
N PRO A 1188 53.20 31.64 -1.77
CA PRO A 1188 53.17 30.21 -1.44
C PRO A 1188 52.50 29.89 -0.09
N GLU A 1189 52.40 30.88 0.80
CA GLU A 1189 51.72 30.77 2.08
C GLU A 1189 50.33 31.43 2.10
N PHE A 1190 49.66 31.60 0.94
CA PHE A 1190 48.37 32.29 0.85
C PHE A 1190 47.32 31.84 1.90
N TYR A 1191 47.21 30.54 2.18
CA TYR A 1191 46.26 30.03 3.18
C TYR A 1191 46.61 30.42 4.62
N SER A 1192 47.89 30.71 4.92
CA SER A 1192 48.28 31.20 6.24
C SER A 1192 47.66 32.58 6.51
N LEU A 1193 47.49 33.41 5.48
CA LEU A 1193 46.84 34.72 5.53
C LEU A 1193 45.34 34.66 5.89
N LEU A 1194 44.72 33.48 5.81
CA LEU A 1194 43.32 33.32 6.25
C LEU A 1194 43.20 33.25 7.77
N SER A 1195 44.29 32.97 8.47
CA SER A 1195 44.34 33.07 9.93
C SER A 1195 44.47 34.53 10.36
N GLU A 1196 43.70 34.91 11.38
CA GLU A 1196 43.81 36.21 12.04
C GLU A 1196 45.17 36.42 12.72
N ASP A 1197 45.84 35.35 13.14
CA ASP A 1197 47.18 35.41 13.74
C ASP A 1197 48.25 35.90 12.74
N VAL A 1198 48.01 35.68 11.44
CA VAL A 1198 48.93 36.06 10.36
C VAL A 1198 48.47 37.36 9.68
N LEU A 1199 47.15 37.55 9.54
CA LEU A 1199 46.56 38.75 8.96
C LEU A 1199 45.47 39.29 9.90
N PRO A 1200 45.81 40.19 10.84
CA PRO A 1200 44.87 40.69 11.84
C PRO A 1200 43.66 41.39 11.22
N ILE A 1201 42.50 41.30 11.86
CA ILE A 1201 41.32 42.07 11.43
C ILE A 1201 41.59 43.57 11.66
N GLU A 1202 41.32 44.40 10.66
CA GLU A 1202 41.26 45.86 10.85
C GLU A 1202 39.98 46.20 11.65
N GLU A 1203 40.15 46.74 12.86
CA GLU A 1203 39.05 47.32 13.64
C GLU A 1203 38.49 48.55 12.90
N CYS A 1204 37.22 48.48 12.49
CA CYS A 1204 36.44 49.60 11.95
C CYS A 1204 35.57 50.23 13.04
#